data_AF-A0A1E4RIS3-F1
#
_entry.id   AF-A0A1E4RIS3-F1
#
_cell.length_a   1.000
_cell.length_b   1.000
_cell.length_c   1.000
_cell.angle_alpha   90.00
_cell.angle_beta   90.00
_cell.angle_gamma   90.00
#
_symmetry.space_group_name_H-M   'P 1'
#
loop_
_entity.id
_entity.type
_entity.pdbx_description
1 polymer ?
#
loop_
_entity_poly.entity_id
_entity_poly.type
_entity_poly.pdbx_seq_one_letter_code
_entity_poly.pdbx_strand_id
1 'polypeptide(L)'
;MSQLLKRVRNACKNESVASIKNESVGSIKNEEETNEYVGTPSEVYNWKIIVMAFVSASAAVIIGYDAGFIGGTISLASFQDEFGFGQMSANERTSILSNVVSVFQAGAFFGAILMYPISCQVGRKIGLIISGFFLTFGAAISLAANSDRGLGPIYASRVLTGLGVGGASGTAPIYISEIAVPSIRGKLVGCWELSWQIGGIIGYWINYGVSQNIPNSRKQWLIPFAIQLIPSGLFWFGTFLLPESPRLLIALEKYDKSRKNLSFLRNLSQDHPYLIHEYETFVTDIDERYRRIGRGFWAPFKSILTSKKLLYRLFLSTSLFIMQNGYGINAMTYYSPTIFKSMGTNGRDAGLLSTGIFGVLKALASVFWIFFVVENLGRRRALIVFSIPCAICFYYIGAYIHIADPAARLARGDTSMDSGGRAALAALYLWTIFYGVSWNGTPWAINSEIFPQDIRTLTQAINSCSNWFWAFVMGRWTGEAIAAIGAGLYFIFAACATVFPIVVYLLYPETKNVPLEAMDYLFEVPAWKAHKYALVKFDQEFENGLSHQSEDELVNEVDVSDLEKPDANIEKREVKELEKDASKYTGISLMIIKDLVQQLVDDNKVSVEKCGITNLYWSFKYDEYNALNQRLIKEEEKFNDRQRKIEQLKVNIQTENSVRIPSETRSGFLSKYQNLSKLKLKLQESLQKFDKTSNMRQLDSKNTNLLEAIEFFTDSLECMVYYFTKVNAVGISEKELRAKFDLPEEFENIPIWHIDKH
;
A
#
# COMPACT_ATOMS: atom_id res chain seq x y z
N MET A 1 -5.84 26.61 -38.32
CA MET A 1 -6.83 25.56 -37.98
C MET A 1 -7.13 24.59 -39.13
N SER A 2 -7.92 24.97 -40.15
CA SER A 2 -8.47 24.04 -41.17
C SER A 2 -7.44 23.19 -41.93
N GLN A 3 -6.29 23.77 -42.33
CA GLN A 3 -5.22 23.03 -43.00
C GLN A 3 -4.45 22.05 -42.08
N LEU A 4 -4.44 22.25 -40.76
CA LEU A 4 -3.79 21.34 -39.82
C LEU A 4 -4.60 20.03 -39.68
N LEU A 5 -5.92 20.16 -39.60
CA LEU A 5 -6.87 19.04 -39.59
C LEU A 5 -6.85 18.22 -40.89
N LYS A 6 -6.53 18.85 -42.04
CA LYS A 6 -6.29 18.12 -43.31
C LYS A 6 -5.01 17.27 -43.31
N ARG A 7 -3.95 17.66 -42.61
CA ARG A 7 -2.71 16.87 -42.54
C ARG A 7 -2.84 15.64 -41.64
N VAL A 8 -3.47 15.79 -40.47
CA VAL A 8 -3.73 14.65 -39.56
C VAL A 8 -4.68 13.62 -40.21
N ARG A 9 -5.72 14.07 -40.91
CA ARG A 9 -6.67 13.18 -41.61
C ARG A 9 -6.06 12.42 -42.81
N ASN A 10 -4.97 12.92 -43.40
CA ASN A 10 -4.29 12.23 -44.50
C ASN A 10 -3.24 11.22 -44.01
N ALA A 11 -2.65 11.42 -42.83
CA ALA A 11 -1.73 10.45 -42.22
C ALA A 11 -2.43 9.14 -41.81
N CYS A 12 -3.73 9.17 -41.48
CA CYS A 12 -4.51 7.99 -41.11
C CYS A 12 -5.31 7.36 -42.27
N LYS A 13 -4.96 7.64 -43.53
CA LYS A 13 -5.70 7.14 -44.71
C LYS A 13 -4.89 6.37 -45.75
N ASN A 14 -3.56 6.36 -45.65
CA ASN A 14 -2.69 5.56 -46.52
C ASN A 14 -2.10 4.38 -45.76
N GLU A 15 -2.93 3.37 -45.49
CA GLU A 15 -2.55 1.94 -45.59
C GLU A 15 -3.82 1.11 -45.37
N SER A 16 -4.40 0.60 -46.45
CA SER A 16 -5.55 -0.30 -46.42
C SER A 16 -5.62 -1.15 -47.68
N VAL A 17 -6.20 -2.35 -47.54
CA VAL A 17 -6.60 -3.29 -48.61
C VAL A 17 -5.42 -3.94 -49.36
N ALA A 18 -4.92 -5.12 -48.97
CA ALA A 18 -5.53 -6.45 -49.01
C ALA A 18 -5.82 -6.99 -50.43
N SER A 19 -5.18 -8.11 -50.81
CA SER A 19 -5.56 -8.91 -51.98
C SER A 19 -5.52 -10.40 -51.65
N ILE A 20 -6.64 -11.07 -51.91
CA ILE A 20 -6.91 -12.48 -51.61
C ILE A 20 -6.33 -13.39 -52.70
N LYS A 21 -5.71 -14.52 -52.31
CA LYS A 21 -6.08 -15.86 -52.81
C LYS A 21 -5.40 -17.00 -52.05
N ASN A 22 -6.20 -18.01 -51.70
CA ASN A 22 -5.76 -19.28 -51.15
C ASN A 22 -5.07 -20.13 -52.23
N GLU A 23 -4.12 -20.98 -51.84
CA GLU A 23 -4.07 -22.37 -52.32
C GLU A 23 -3.22 -23.25 -51.38
N SER A 24 -3.89 -24.06 -50.54
CA SER A 24 -3.37 -25.25 -49.82
C SER A 24 -2.21 -25.03 -48.79
N VAL A 25 -2.14 -25.64 -47.61
CA VAL A 25 -2.75 -26.85 -47.03
C VAL A 25 -3.00 -26.65 -45.54
N GLY A 26 -4.08 -27.23 -44.99
CA GLY A 26 -4.04 -27.84 -43.64
C GLY A 26 -4.50 -26.99 -42.45
N SER A 27 -5.53 -27.50 -41.77
CA SER A 27 -5.95 -27.08 -40.44
C SER A 27 -4.95 -27.49 -39.35
N ILE A 28 -4.82 -26.67 -38.29
CA ILE A 28 -4.85 -27.08 -36.87
C ILE A 28 -5.20 -25.84 -36.04
N LYS A 29 -6.15 -25.98 -35.10
CA LYS A 29 -6.30 -25.06 -33.97
C LYS A 29 -5.37 -25.56 -32.88
N ASN A 30 -4.52 -24.71 -32.32
CA ASN A 30 -3.87 -24.97 -31.03
C ASN A 30 -4.17 -23.82 -30.08
N GLU A 31 -4.67 -24.17 -28.90
CA GLU A 31 -4.82 -23.29 -27.76
C GLU A 31 -3.45 -23.24 -27.04
N GLU A 32 -2.79 -22.08 -27.05
CA GLU A 32 -1.61 -21.86 -26.22
C GLU A 32 -2.08 -21.39 -24.84
N GLU A 33 -2.04 -22.29 -23.84
CA GLU A 33 -2.16 -21.92 -22.42
C GLU A 33 -0.93 -21.10 -22.00
N THR A 34 -0.92 -19.82 -22.39
CA THR A 34 -0.01 -18.84 -21.78
C THR A 34 -0.31 -18.75 -20.29
N ASN A 35 0.74 -18.68 -19.47
CA ASN A 35 0.61 -18.37 -18.05
C ASN A 35 -0.02 -16.97 -17.92
N GLU A 36 -1.35 -16.93 -17.74
CA GLU A 36 -2.15 -15.80 -18.19
C GLU A 36 -1.91 -14.61 -17.26
N TYR A 37 -1.19 -13.60 -17.75
CA TYR A 37 -1.14 -12.30 -17.08
C TYR A 37 -2.56 -11.73 -17.15
N VAL A 38 -3.36 -11.98 -16.12
CA VAL A 38 -4.74 -11.51 -16.04
C VAL A 38 -4.71 -9.99 -15.87
N GLY A 39 -4.63 -9.29 -17.00
CA GLY A 39 -4.50 -7.85 -17.07
C GLY A 39 -5.60 -7.19 -16.27
N THR A 40 -5.24 -6.20 -15.43
CA THR A 40 -6.17 -5.57 -14.49
C THR A 40 -7.44 -5.09 -15.20
N PRO A 41 -8.62 -5.71 -14.97
CA PRO A 41 -9.83 -5.41 -15.73
C PRO A 41 -10.26 -3.95 -15.55
N SER A 42 -10.79 -3.32 -16.60
CA SER A 42 -11.22 -1.92 -16.54
C SER A 42 -12.27 -1.64 -15.46
N GLU A 43 -13.07 -2.66 -15.16
CA GLU A 43 -14.19 -2.73 -14.23
C GLU A 43 -13.76 -2.52 -12.76
N VAL A 44 -12.50 -2.83 -12.43
CA VAL A 44 -11.98 -2.59 -11.08
C VAL A 44 -11.78 -1.10 -10.79
N TYR A 45 -11.70 -0.26 -11.82
CA TYR A 45 -11.61 1.20 -11.73
C TYR A 45 -13.01 1.85 -11.66
N ASN A 46 -13.89 1.29 -10.84
CA ASN A 46 -15.27 1.75 -10.72
C ASN A 46 -15.47 2.88 -9.68
N TRP A 47 -16.62 3.56 -9.80
CA TRP A 47 -17.00 4.67 -8.94
C TRP A 47 -17.20 4.28 -7.46
N LYS A 48 -17.48 3.02 -7.13
CA LYS A 48 -17.74 2.57 -5.75
C LYS A 48 -16.49 2.73 -4.90
N ILE A 49 -15.33 2.30 -5.40
CA ILE A 49 -14.04 2.45 -4.71
C ILE A 49 -13.74 3.93 -4.46
N ILE A 50 -13.98 4.79 -5.45
CA ILE A 50 -13.76 6.24 -5.36
C ILE A 50 -14.65 6.83 -4.26
N VAL A 51 -15.96 6.52 -4.26
CA VAL A 51 -16.90 7.00 -3.22
C VAL A 51 -16.52 6.49 -1.83
N MET A 52 -16.15 5.22 -1.67
CA MET A 52 -15.73 4.67 -0.39
C MET A 52 -14.45 5.33 0.13
N ALA A 53 -13.47 5.57 -0.76
CA ALA A 53 -12.26 6.28 -0.40
C ALA A 53 -12.55 7.73 0.04
N PHE A 54 -13.44 8.45 -0.66
CA PHE A 54 -13.87 9.79 -0.26
C PHE A 54 -14.67 9.81 1.05
N VAL A 55 -15.56 8.83 1.29
CA VAL A 55 -16.26 8.68 2.56
C VAL A 55 -15.26 8.48 3.70
N SER A 56 -14.30 7.57 3.57
CA SER A 56 -13.27 7.38 4.60
C SER A 56 -12.35 8.59 4.76
N ALA A 57 -11.98 9.26 3.66
CA ALA A 57 -11.18 10.48 3.69
C ALA A 57 -11.92 11.68 4.30
N SER A 58 -13.25 11.71 4.26
CA SER A 58 -14.05 12.81 4.80
C SER A 58 -13.85 13.05 6.30
N ALA A 59 -13.39 12.04 7.06
CA ALA A 59 -12.95 12.24 8.44
C ALA A 59 -11.84 13.30 8.56
N ALA A 60 -10.89 13.35 7.61
CA ALA A 60 -9.84 14.36 7.57
C ALA A 60 -10.38 15.77 7.33
N VAL A 61 -11.53 15.93 6.65
CA VAL A 61 -12.21 17.25 6.54
C VAL A 61 -12.55 17.78 7.93
N ILE A 62 -12.96 16.91 8.86
CA ILE A 62 -13.31 17.32 10.23
C ILE A 62 -12.04 17.70 11.00
N ILE A 63 -10.93 16.99 10.78
CA ILE A 63 -9.61 17.33 11.37
C ILE A 63 -9.13 18.70 10.89
N GLY A 64 -9.19 18.92 9.57
CA GLY A 64 -8.86 20.20 8.95
C GLY A 64 -9.78 21.32 9.44
N TYR A 65 -11.08 21.06 9.48
CA TYR A 65 -12.08 22.00 9.97
C TYR A 65 -11.77 22.43 11.40
N ASP A 66 -11.50 21.47 12.28
CA ASP A 66 -11.13 21.69 13.68
C ASP A 66 -9.91 22.60 13.83
N ALA A 67 -8.85 22.26 13.10
CA ALA A 67 -7.63 23.04 12.98
C ALA A 67 -7.89 24.48 12.46
N GLY A 68 -8.87 24.65 11.57
CA GLY A 68 -9.24 25.94 10.99
C GLY A 68 -10.12 26.81 11.89
N PHE A 69 -11.13 26.23 12.52
CA PHE A 69 -12.20 27.03 13.13
C PHE A 69 -11.89 27.47 14.57
N ILE A 70 -11.31 26.60 15.41
CA ILE A 70 -11.30 26.84 16.85
C ILE A 70 -10.54 28.11 17.25
N GLY A 71 -9.37 28.35 16.66
CA GLY A 71 -8.52 29.52 16.94
C GLY A 71 -9.17 30.85 16.55
N GLY A 72 -9.91 30.87 15.45
CA GLY A 72 -10.69 32.05 15.06
C GLY A 72 -11.90 32.26 15.95
N THR A 73 -12.64 31.21 16.29
CA THR A 73 -13.87 31.30 17.11
C THR A 73 -13.56 31.84 18.51
N ILE A 74 -12.51 31.33 19.17
CA ILE A 74 -12.12 31.84 20.50
C ILE A 74 -11.62 33.29 20.46
N SER A 75 -11.22 33.82 19.30
CA SER A 75 -10.80 35.21 19.12
C SER A 75 -11.95 36.19 18.83
N LEU A 76 -13.19 35.70 18.68
CA LEU A 76 -14.36 36.54 18.48
C LEU A 76 -14.74 37.27 19.78
N ALA A 77 -15.09 38.55 19.68
CA ALA A 77 -15.59 39.33 20.81
C ALA A 77 -16.80 38.64 21.47
N SER A 78 -17.76 38.17 20.66
CA SER A 78 -18.93 37.42 21.13
C SER A 78 -18.61 36.19 22.00
N PHE A 79 -17.50 35.50 21.75
CA PHE A 79 -17.04 34.38 22.57
C PHE A 79 -16.36 34.87 23.87
N GLN A 80 -15.54 35.93 23.77
CA GLN A 80 -14.89 36.55 24.92
C GLN A 80 -15.90 37.14 25.91
N ASP A 81 -16.96 37.78 25.38
CA ASP A 81 -18.03 38.43 26.12
C ASP A 81 -18.95 37.42 26.82
N GLU A 82 -19.42 36.38 26.12
CA GLU A 82 -20.33 35.32 26.65
C GLU A 82 -19.77 34.62 27.90
N PHE A 83 -18.45 34.37 27.93
CA PHE A 83 -17.77 33.64 29.00
C PHE A 83 -16.96 34.55 29.94
N GLY A 84 -17.15 35.87 29.88
CA GLY A 84 -16.57 36.81 30.84
C GLY A 84 -15.04 36.97 30.78
N PHE A 85 -14.39 36.55 29.69
CA PHE A 85 -12.93 36.55 29.56
C PHE A 85 -12.29 37.95 29.65
N GLY A 86 -13.06 39.01 29.42
CA GLY A 86 -12.62 40.40 29.63
C GLY A 86 -12.42 40.79 31.10
N GLN A 87 -12.99 40.03 32.04
CA GLN A 87 -12.88 40.26 33.49
C GLN A 87 -11.77 39.43 34.16
N MET A 88 -11.23 38.45 33.44
CA MET A 88 -10.19 37.52 33.93
C MET A 88 -8.79 38.12 33.83
N SER A 89 -7.86 37.59 34.64
CA SER A 89 -6.45 37.94 34.47
C SER A 89 -5.89 37.45 33.14
N ALA A 90 -4.85 38.10 32.60
CA ALA A 90 -4.26 37.72 31.32
C ALA A 90 -3.73 36.27 31.31
N ASN A 91 -3.19 35.81 32.43
CA ASN A 91 -2.67 34.45 32.60
C ASN A 91 -3.80 33.41 32.66
N GLU A 92 -4.85 33.69 33.43
CA GLU A 92 -6.04 32.85 33.55
C GLU A 92 -6.76 32.68 32.21
N ARG A 93 -7.04 33.79 31.50
CA ARG A 93 -7.60 33.77 30.15
C ARG A 93 -6.75 32.93 29.20
N THR A 94 -5.43 33.10 29.23
CA THR A 94 -4.51 32.35 28.35
C THR A 94 -4.53 30.86 28.67
N SER A 95 -4.51 30.48 29.96
CA SER A 95 -4.58 29.08 30.41
C SER A 95 -5.89 28.41 29.99
N ILE A 96 -7.03 29.05 30.23
CA ILE A 96 -8.36 28.53 29.88
C ILE A 96 -8.50 28.36 28.36
N LEU A 97 -8.12 29.37 27.56
CA LEU A 97 -8.16 29.28 26.10
C LEU A 97 -7.20 28.20 25.56
N SER A 98 -6.01 28.06 26.16
CA SER A 98 -5.05 27.02 25.79
C SER A 98 -5.61 25.61 26.08
N ASN A 99 -6.36 25.43 27.17
CA ASN A 99 -7.07 24.18 27.46
C ASN A 99 -8.17 23.90 26.41
N VAL A 100 -8.97 24.91 26.02
CA VAL A 100 -10.03 24.74 24.99
C VAL A 100 -9.44 24.31 23.64
N VAL A 101 -8.25 24.83 23.29
CA VAL A 101 -7.49 24.37 22.13
C VAL A 101 -6.99 22.94 22.34
N SER A 102 -6.25 22.67 23.44
CA SER A 102 -5.43 21.46 23.62
C SER A 102 -6.21 20.18 23.94
N VAL A 103 -7.36 20.28 24.59
CA VAL A 103 -8.11 19.10 25.08
C VAL A 103 -8.57 18.18 23.94
N PHE A 104 -8.70 18.69 22.72
CA PHE A 104 -9.02 17.89 21.53
C PHE A 104 -7.88 16.98 21.09
N GLN A 105 -6.64 17.47 21.07
CA GLN A 105 -5.47 16.67 20.70
C GLN A 105 -5.16 15.63 21.78
N ALA A 106 -5.45 15.93 23.06
CA ALA A 106 -5.47 14.93 24.12
C ALA A 106 -6.53 13.84 23.87
N GLY A 107 -7.76 14.24 23.49
CA GLY A 107 -8.80 13.31 23.04
C GLY A 107 -8.34 12.45 21.86
N ALA A 108 -7.68 13.03 20.87
CA ALA A 108 -7.18 12.33 19.69
C ALA A 108 -6.00 11.38 19.99
N PHE A 109 -5.14 11.72 20.95
CA PHE A 109 -4.12 10.82 21.46
C PHE A 109 -4.75 9.54 22.04
N PHE A 110 -5.70 9.69 22.97
CA PHE A 110 -6.41 8.53 23.53
C PHE A 110 -7.28 7.81 22.50
N GLY A 111 -7.87 8.54 21.55
CA GLY A 111 -8.68 7.99 20.47
C GLY A 111 -7.89 7.04 19.55
N ALA A 112 -6.67 7.43 19.19
CA ALA A 112 -5.77 6.60 18.39
C ALA A 112 -5.36 5.31 19.14
N ILE A 113 -5.14 5.38 20.45
CA ILE A 113 -4.87 4.20 21.30
C ILE A 113 -6.10 3.29 21.38
N LEU A 114 -7.26 3.84 21.75
CA LEU A 114 -8.47 3.09 22.08
C LEU A 114 -9.13 2.46 20.85
N MET A 115 -9.05 3.08 19.67
CA MET A 115 -9.63 2.52 18.44
C MET A 115 -8.72 1.52 17.72
N TYR A 116 -7.43 1.45 18.04
CA TYR A 116 -6.52 0.49 17.40
C TYR A 116 -6.95 -0.99 17.61
N PRO A 117 -7.27 -1.46 18.84
CA PRO A 117 -7.79 -2.82 19.04
C PRO A 117 -9.08 -3.09 18.27
N ILE A 118 -10.03 -2.14 18.30
CA ILE A 118 -11.33 -2.26 17.62
C ILE A 118 -11.14 -2.38 16.10
N SER A 119 -10.30 -1.51 15.53
CA SER A 119 -9.95 -1.48 14.11
C SER A 119 -9.27 -2.77 13.64
N CYS A 120 -8.49 -3.45 14.50
CA CYS A 120 -7.71 -4.63 14.14
C CYS A 120 -8.38 -5.97 14.48
N GLN A 121 -9.27 -6.01 15.47
CA GLN A 121 -9.89 -7.26 15.96
C GLN A 121 -11.38 -7.36 15.59
N VAL A 122 -12.09 -6.23 15.53
CA VAL A 122 -13.53 -6.20 15.25
C VAL A 122 -13.78 -5.87 13.77
N GLY A 123 -13.16 -4.80 13.27
CA GLY A 123 -13.30 -4.36 11.87
C GLY A 123 -12.87 -2.92 11.63
N ARG A 124 -12.32 -2.61 10.45
CA ARG A 124 -12.01 -1.23 10.03
C ARG A 124 -13.29 -0.40 9.97
N LYS A 125 -14.36 -0.97 9.41
CA LYS A 125 -15.68 -0.32 9.30
C LYS A 125 -16.21 0.08 10.66
N ILE A 126 -16.14 -0.83 11.64
CA ILE A 126 -16.65 -0.60 12.99
C ILE A 126 -15.85 0.51 13.70
N GLY A 127 -14.51 0.52 13.55
CA GLY A 127 -13.68 1.61 14.04
C GLY A 127 -14.06 2.98 13.45
N LEU A 128 -14.38 3.04 12.15
CA LEU A 128 -14.84 4.27 11.50
C LEU A 128 -16.25 4.70 11.95
N ILE A 129 -17.20 3.76 12.12
CA ILE A 129 -18.56 4.06 12.62
C ILE A 129 -18.50 4.64 14.04
N ILE A 130 -17.73 4.03 14.93
CA ILE A 130 -17.55 4.51 16.31
C ILE A 130 -16.86 5.88 16.32
N SER A 131 -15.86 6.08 15.45
CA SER A 131 -15.22 7.39 15.27
C SER A 131 -16.22 8.45 14.80
N GLY A 132 -17.07 8.14 13.82
CA GLY A 132 -18.12 9.03 13.30
C GLY A 132 -19.18 9.40 14.33
N PHE A 133 -19.56 8.44 15.19
CA PHE A 133 -20.44 8.69 16.33
C PHE A 133 -19.82 9.71 17.29
N PHE A 134 -18.58 9.48 17.74
CA PHE A 134 -17.88 10.39 18.65
C PHE A 134 -17.68 11.79 18.06
N LEU A 135 -17.40 11.89 16.76
CA LEU A 135 -17.30 13.16 16.04
C LEU A 135 -18.65 13.91 16.00
N THR A 136 -19.72 13.24 15.61
CA THR A 136 -21.04 13.88 15.44
C THR A 136 -21.69 14.22 16.78
N PHE A 137 -21.69 13.28 17.72
CA PHE A 137 -22.24 13.50 19.05
C PHE A 137 -21.40 14.50 19.86
N GLY A 138 -20.07 14.43 19.73
CA GLY A 138 -19.16 15.41 20.31
C GLY A 138 -19.43 16.82 19.77
N ALA A 139 -19.55 17.00 18.45
CA ALA A 139 -19.89 18.28 17.86
C ALA A 139 -21.26 18.80 18.36
N ALA A 140 -22.27 17.92 18.47
CA ALA A 140 -23.61 18.30 18.94
C ALA A 140 -23.61 18.87 20.37
N ILE A 141 -22.77 18.33 21.28
CA ILE A 141 -22.68 18.78 22.68
C ILE A 141 -22.19 20.23 22.78
N SER A 142 -21.34 20.70 21.86
CA SER A 142 -20.87 22.10 21.87
C SER A 142 -22.01 23.12 21.77
N LEU A 143 -23.13 22.75 21.11
CA LEU A 143 -24.30 23.61 20.95
C LEU A 143 -25.06 23.88 22.25
N ALA A 144 -24.83 23.06 23.27
CA ALA A 144 -25.40 23.25 24.59
C ALA A 144 -24.70 24.36 25.41
N ALA A 145 -23.54 24.85 24.97
CA ALA A 145 -22.78 25.89 25.69
C ALA A 145 -23.43 27.28 25.62
N ASN A 146 -23.41 27.98 26.75
CA ASN A 146 -23.86 29.36 26.96
C ASN A 146 -23.26 29.92 28.26
N SER A 147 -23.51 31.20 28.55
CA SER A 147 -23.20 31.85 29.82
C SER A 147 -23.48 30.98 31.06
N ASP A 148 -24.68 30.41 31.15
CA ASP A 148 -25.18 29.74 32.36
C ASP A 148 -24.50 28.39 32.64
N ARG A 149 -24.07 27.70 31.58
CA ARG A 149 -23.43 26.38 31.63
C ARG A 149 -21.91 26.45 31.50
N GLY A 150 -21.39 27.62 31.15
CA GLY A 150 -19.97 27.87 30.92
C GLY A 150 -19.35 26.98 29.83
N LEU A 151 -18.03 26.78 29.94
CA LEU A 151 -17.22 26.06 28.95
C LEU A 151 -17.33 24.52 29.04
N GLY A 152 -18.06 23.98 30.03
CA GLY A 152 -18.18 22.53 30.26
C GLY A 152 -18.59 21.73 29.01
N PRO A 153 -19.66 22.12 28.29
CA PRO A 153 -20.07 21.44 27.06
C PRO A 153 -19.04 21.59 25.93
N ILE A 154 -18.28 22.69 25.88
CA ILE A 154 -17.18 22.83 24.92
C ILE A 154 -16.09 21.83 25.24
N TYR A 155 -15.61 21.73 26.50
CA TYR A 155 -14.59 20.74 26.87
C TYR A 155 -15.03 19.30 26.59
N ALA A 156 -16.26 18.93 26.94
CA ALA A 156 -16.82 17.62 26.62
C ALA A 156 -16.85 17.36 25.10
N SER A 157 -17.26 18.35 24.31
CA SER A 157 -17.21 18.32 22.85
C SER A 157 -15.78 18.11 22.33
N ARG A 158 -14.78 18.86 22.85
CA ARG A 158 -13.37 18.72 22.47
C ARG A 158 -12.85 17.30 22.71
N VAL A 159 -13.12 16.72 23.88
CA VAL A 159 -12.69 15.34 24.19
C VAL A 159 -13.31 14.34 23.23
N LEU A 160 -14.63 14.39 23.04
CA LEU A 160 -15.36 13.41 22.23
C LEU A 160 -15.02 13.53 20.74
N THR A 161 -14.99 14.75 20.19
CA THR A 161 -14.53 14.97 18.80
C THR A 161 -13.08 14.55 18.61
N GLY A 162 -12.21 14.81 19.61
CA GLY A 162 -10.85 14.32 19.64
C GLY A 162 -10.77 12.79 19.57
N LEU A 163 -11.48 12.07 20.43
CA LEU A 163 -11.50 10.59 20.44
C LEU A 163 -11.84 10.01 19.07
N GLY A 164 -12.84 10.56 18.38
CA GLY A 164 -13.20 10.14 17.03
C GLY A 164 -12.17 10.50 15.97
N VAL A 165 -11.56 11.70 16.04
CA VAL A 165 -10.45 12.10 15.15
C VAL A 165 -9.25 11.16 15.30
N GLY A 166 -8.86 10.84 16.54
CA GLY A 166 -7.74 9.94 16.83
C GLY A 166 -7.93 8.57 16.20
N GLY A 167 -9.11 7.98 16.37
CA GLY A 167 -9.44 6.67 15.81
C GLY A 167 -9.52 6.63 14.29
N ALA A 168 -10.11 7.67 13.69
CA ALA A 168 -10.16 7.81 12.23
C ALA A 168 -8.77 8.04 11.62
N SER A 169 -7.89 8.80 12.28
CA SER A 169 -6.54 9.13 11.79
C SER A 169 -5.70 7.90 11.46
N GLY A 170 -5.75 6.86 12.31
CA GLY A 170 -5.07 5.59 12.03
C GLY A 170 -5.89 4.68 11.11
N THR A 171 -7.21 4.62 11.27
CA THR A 171 -8.04 3.60 10.60
C THR A 171 -8.37 3.94 9.14
N ALA A 172 -8.66 5.21 8.82
CA ALA A 172 -9.14 5.58 7.50
C ALA A 172 -8.07 5.46 6.40
N PRO A 173 -6.83 5.95 6.55
CA PRO A 173 -5.79 5.74 5.53
C PRO A 173 -5.49 4.26 5.28
N ILE A 174 -5.50 3.45 6.34
CA ILE A 174 -5.30 2.00 6.26
C ILE A 174 -6.46 1.35 5.49
N TYR A 175 -7.71 1.64 5.86
CA TYR A 175 -8.88 1.13 5.17
C TYR A 175 -8.88 1.49 3.67
N ILE A 176 -8.59 2.76 3.33
CA ILE A 176 -8.44 3.21 1.93
C ILE A 176 -7.37 2.38 1.22
N SER A 177 -6.22 2.14 1.85
CA SER A 177 -5.13 1.37 1.26
C SER A 177 -5.48 -0.11 1.05
N GLU A 178 -6.29 -0.70 1.94
CA GLU A 178 -6.72 -2.11 1.90
C GLU A 178 -7.82 -2.37 0.86
N ILE A 179 -8.73 -1.41 0.59
CA ILE A 179 -9.75 -1.56 -0.45
C ILE A 179 -9.26 -1.16 -1.85
N ALA A 180 -8.22 -0.32 -1.95
CA ALA A 180 -7.74 0.22 -3.21
C ALA A 180 -7.06 -0.82 -4.12
N VAL A 181 -7.32 -0.69 -5.43
CA VAL A 181 -6.55 -1.37 -6.49
C VAL A 181 -5.11 -0.85 -6.46
N PRO A 182 -4.08 -1.72 -6.55
CA PRO A 182 -2.67 -1.33 -6.35
C PRO A 182 -2.22 -0.12 -7.18
N SER A 183 -2.60 -0.06 -8.46
CA SER A 183 -2.21 0.98 -9.44
C SER A 183 -2.72 2.39 -9.11
N ILE A 184 -3.81 2.52 -8.33
CA ILE A 184 -4.37 3.82 -7.93
C ILE A 184 -4.35 4.06 -6.41
N ARG A 185 -3.82 3.11 -5.63
CA ARG A 185 -3.77 3.18 -4.15
C ARG A 185 -3.18 4.49 -3.63
N GLY A 186 -2.03 4.92 -4.17
CA GLY A 186 -1.39 6.18 -3.76
C GLY A 186 -2.28 7.41 -3.98
N LYS A 187 -3.04 7.46 -5.08
CA LYS A 187 -3.97 8.56 -5.38
C LYS A 187 -5.15 8.57 -4.42
N LEU A 188 -5.73 7.41 -4.12
CA LEU A 188 -6.85 7.28 -3.19
C LEU A 188 -6.44 7.59 -1.74
N VAL A 189 -5.26 7.15 -1.31
CA VAL A 189 -4.70 7.54 0.00
C VAL A 189 -4.39 9.04 0.02
N GLY A 190 -3.93 9.63 -1.08
CA GLY A 190 -3.72 11.08 -1.23
C GLY A 190 -4.99 11.92 -1.01
N CYS A 191 -6.19 11.37 -1.24
CA CYS A 191 -7.45 12.05 -0.92
C CYS A 191 -7.57 12.41 0.58
N TRP A 192 -6.94 11.65 1.49
CA TRP A 192 -6.91 11.95 2.93
C TRP A 192 -6.28 13.33 3.21
N GLU A 193 -5.10 13.59 2.65
CA GLU A 193 -4.38 14.86 2.81
C GLU A 193 -5.14 16.02 2.15
N LEU A 194 -5.73 15.80 0.97
CA LEU A 194 -6.56 16.81 0.30
C LEU A 194 -7.80 17.16 1.14
N SER A 195 -8.48 16.15 1.71
CA SER A 195 -9.61 16.35 2.62
C SER A 195 -9.21 17.15 3.86
N TRP A 196 -8.03 16.93 4.44
CA TRP A 196 -7.51 17.75 5.54
C TRP A 196 -7.40 19.22 5.13
N GLN A 197 -6.78 19.53 3.99
CA GLN A 197 -6.58 20.93 3.60
C GLN A 197 -7.89 21.63 3.21
N ILE A 198 -8.84 20.92 2.59
CA ILE A 198 -10.20 21.43 2.31
C ILE A 198 -10.91 21.82 3.61
N GLY A 199 -10.87 20.95 4.63
CA GLY A 199 -11.42 21.25 5.95
C GLY A 199 -10.82 22.51 6.56
N GLY A 200 -9.49 22.65 6.49
CA GLY A 200 -8.74 23.81 6.99
C GLY A 200 -9.22 25.13 6.39
N ILE A 201 -9.29 25.20 5.05
CA ILE A 201 -9.82 26.37 4.34
C ILE A 201 -11.22 26.73 4.85
N ILE A 202 -12.12 25.75 4.89
CA ILE A 202 -13.51 25.97 5.31
C ILE A 202 -13.57 26.54 6.74
N GLY A 203 -12.84 25.95 7.69
CA GLY A 203 -12.82 26.40 9.08
C GLY A 203 -12.29 27.83 9.25
N TYR A 204 -11.21 28.20 8.55
CA TYR A 204 -10.66 29.56 8.59
C TYR A 204 -11.62 30.60 8.00
N TRP A 205 -12.19 30.32 6.82
CA TRP A 205 -13.07 31.26 6.12
C TRP A 205 -14.44 31.42 6.78
N ILE A 206 -14.95 30.39 7.48
CA ILE A 206 -16.19 30.51 8.27
C ILE A 206 -16.05 31.55 9.39
N ASN A 207 -14.93 31.58 10.11
CA ASN A 207 -14.72 32.59 11.15
C ASN A 207 -14.74 34.02 10.60
N TYR A 208 -14.08 34.24 9.46
CA TYR A 208 -14.14 35.52 8.76
C TYR A 208 -15.58 35.84 8.32
N GLY A 209 -16.28 34.88 7.72
CA GLY A 209 -17.67 35.02 7.28
C GLY A 209 -18.64 35.40 8.40
N VAL A 210 -18.57 34.75 9.57
CA VAL A 210 -19.44 35.10 10.71
C VAL A 210 -19.02 36.42 11.37
N SER A 211 -17.74 36.76 11.38
CA SER A 211 -17.25 38.04 11.91
C SER A 211 -17.77 39.24 11.10
N GLN A 212 -17.87 39.08 9.78
CA GLN A 212 -18.35 40.11 8.85
C GLN A 212 -19.88 40.21 8.76
N ASN A 213 -20.60 39.08 8.75
CA ASN A 213 -22.03 39.05 8.39
C ASN A 213 -22.99 38.84 9.57
N ILE A 214 -22.50 38.42 10.74
CA ILE A 214 -23.34 38.13 11.92
C ILE A 214 -23.01 39.13 13.04
N PRO A 215 -23.99 39.85 13.63
CA PRO A 215 -23.75 40.77 14.74
C PRO A 215 -23.13 40.08 15.98
N ASN A 216 -22.37 40.85 16.78
CA ASN A 216 -21.83 40.37 18.07
C ASN A 216 -22.98 39.84 18.95
N SER A 217 -23.04 38.52 19.09
CA SER A 217 -24.10 37.78 19.77
C SER A 217 -23.69 36.31 19.93
N ARG A 218 -24.35 35.56 20.81
CA ARG A 218 -24.15 34.11 20.98
C ARG A 218 -24.16 33.34 19.64
N LYS A 219 -25.03 33.74 18.70
CA LYS A 219 -25.13 33.11 17.38
C LYS A 219 -23.81 33.19 16.59
N GLN A 220 -23.05 34.30 16.70
CA GLN A 220 -21.82 34.51 15.93
C GLN A 220 -20.76 33.44 16.22
N TRP A 221 -20.49 33.15 17.50
CA TRP A 221 -19.50 32.15 17.88
C TRP A 221 -20.03 30.71 17.85
N LEU A 222 -21.36 30.52 17.96
CA LEU A 222 -21.98 29.18 17.94
C LEU A 222 -22.10 28.60 16.52
N ILE A 223 -22.21 29.44 15.49
CA ILE A 223 -22.31 28.98 14.08
C ILE A 223 -21.10 28.14 13.63
N PRO A 224 -19.83 28.53 13.88
CA PRO A 224 -18.67 27.68 13.60
C PRO A 224 -18.71 26.31 14.28
N PHE A 225 -19.21 26.21 15.52
CA PHE A 225 -19.43 24.92 16.17
C PHE A 225 -20.57 24.12 15.51
N ALA A 226 -21.66 24.77 15.10
CA ALA A 226 -22.78 24.12 14.43
C ALA A 226 -22.44 23.58 13.04
N ILE A 227 -21.63 24.29 12.25
CA ILE A 227 -21.24 23.82 10.91
C ILE A 227 -20.38 22.55 10.99
N GLN A 228 -19.65 22.31 12.08
CA GLN A 228 -18.87 21.07 12.29
C GLN A 228 -19.73 19.78 12.20
N LEU A 229 -21.04 19.88 12.52
CA LEU A 229 -21.98 18.76 12.41
C LEU A 229 -22.21 18.28 10.97
N ILE A 230 -22.02 19.15 9.97
CA ILE A 230 -22.26 18.82 8.56
C ILE A 230 -21.24 17.78 8.08
N PRO A 231 -19.91 18.03 8.09
CA PRO A 231 -18.93 17.02 7.68
C PRO A 231 -18.89 15.82 8.64
N SER A 232 -19.14 16.00 9.95
CA SER A 232 -19.16 14.85 10.88
C SER A 232 -20.34 13.92 10.64
N GLY A 233 -21.54 14.47 10.43
CA GLY A 233 -22.74 13.70 10.13
C GLY A 233 -22.63 13.00 8.77
N LEU A 234 -22.16 13.70 7.73
CA LEU A 234 -21.91 13.10 6.41
C LEU A 234 -20.89 11.95 6.48
N PHE A 235 -19.79 12.12 7.22
CA PHE A 235 -18.85 11.04 7.48
C PHE A 235 -19.54 9.86 8.19
N TRP A 236 -20.21 10.12 9.32
CA TRP A 236 -20.82 9.06 10.12
C TRP A 236 -21.88 8.27 9.35
N PHE A 237 -22.85 8.94 8.71
CA PHE A 237 -23.84 8.26 7.88
C PHE A 237 -23.21 7.54 6.68
N GLY A 238 -22.17 8.12 6.07
CA GLY A 238 -21.40 7.46 5.01
C GLY A 238 -20.72 6.16 5.47
N THR A 239 -20.19 6.09 6.70
CA THR A 239 -19.47 4.88 7.18
C THR A 239 -20.34 3.62 7.25
N PHE A 240 -21.67 3.74 7.35
CA PHE A 240 -22.57 2.58 7.28
C PHE A 240 -22.61 1.93 5.89
N LEU A 241 -22.35 2.69 4.82
CA LEU A 241 -22.31 2.21 3.43
C LEU A 241 -21.01 1.48 3.07
N LEU A 242 -19.95 1.64 3.87
CA LEU A 242 -18.66 1.01 3.62
C LEU A 242 -18.74 -0.52 3.76
N PRO A 243 -18.18 -1.32 2.84
CA PRO A 243 -17.91 -2.74 3.10
C PRO A 243 -16.74 -2.88 4.09
N GLU A 244 -16.63 -4.02 4.78
CA GLU A 244 -15.45 -4.31 5.58
C GLU A 244 -14.27 -4.74 4.70
N SER A 245 -13.04 -4.42 5.10
CA SER A 245 -11.81 -4.71 4.36
C SER A 245 -11.66 -6.22 4.06
N PRO A 246 -11.53 -6.62 2.77
CA PRO A 246 -11.32 -8.03 2.42
C PRO A 246 -10.05 -8.62 3.03
N ARG A 247 -8.96 -7.84 3.10
CA ARG A 247 -7.70 -8.23 3.74
C ARG A 247 -7.89 -8.48 5.23
N LEU A 248 -8.60 -7.59 5.94
CA LEU A 248 -8.89 -7.81 7.37
C LEU A 248 -9.83 -9.01 7.57
N LEU A 249 -10.81 -9.23 6.70
CA LEU A 249 -11.70 -10.38 6.79
C LEU A 249 -10.96 -11.73 6.63
N ILE A 250 -9.95 -11.81 5.76
CA ILE A 250 -9.08 -13.00 5.67
C ILE A 250 -8.28 -13.19 6.96
N ALA A 251 -7.69 -12.12 7.50
CA ALA A 251 -6.96 -12.18 8.78
C ALA A 251 -7.85 -12.48 10.02
N LEU A 252 -9.17 -12.37 9.87
CA LEU A 252 -10.19 -12.76 10.86
C LEU A 252 -10.87 -14.10 10.49
N GLU A 253 -10.29 -14.86 9.55
CA GLU A 253 -10.75 -16.18 9.08
C GLU A 253 -12.20 -16.18 8.51
N LYS A 254 -12.69 -15.02 8.05
CA LYS A 254 -14.03 -14.78 7.48
C LYS A 254 -14.03 -14.81 5.95
N TYR A 255 -13.54 -15.91 5.39
CA TYR A 255 -13.26 -16.10 3.96
C TYR A 255 -14.45 -15.75 3.02
N ASP A 256 -15.65 -16.27 3.26
CA ASP A 256 -16.83 -16.01 2.41
C ASP A 256 -17.22 -14.53 2.35
N LYS A 257 -17.10 -13.83 3.49
CA LYS A 257 -17.38 -12.40 3.57
C LYS A 257 -16.31 -11.59 2.84
N SER A 258 -15.06 -12.06 2.86
CA SER A 258 -13.98 -11.44 2.10
C SER A 258 -14.21 -11.56 0.59
N ARG A 259 -14.50 -12.77 0.06
CA ARG A 259 -14.81 -12.97 -1.37
C ARG A 259 -15.99 -12.08 -1.84
N LYS A 260 -17.08 -12.04 -1.06
CA LYS A 260 -18.25 -11.17 -1.34
C LYS A 260 -17.90 -9.68 -1.34
N ASN A 261 -17.14 -9.20 -0.34
CA ASN A 261 -16.75 -7.79 -0.27
C ASN A 261 -15.76 -7.41 -1.38
N LEU A 262 -14.81 -8.29 -1.72
CA LEU A 262 -13.88 -8.08 -2.82
C LEU A 262 -14.61 -8.00 -4.17
N SER A 263 -15.57 -8.90 -4.41
CA SER A 263 -16.45 -8.88 -5.60
C SER A 263 -17.24 -7.59 -5.70
N PHE A 264 -17.84 -7.14 -4.60
CA PHE A 264 -18.56 -5.87 -4.55
C PHE A 264 -17.66 -4.65 -4.84
N LEU A 265 -16.44 -4.63 -4.29
CA LEU A 265 -15.45 -3.57 -4.49
C LEU A 265 -14.89 -3.54 -5.92
N ARG A 266 -14.54 -4.71 -6.48
CA ARG A 266 -13.97 -4.84 -7.83
C ARG A 266 -15.01 -4.78 -8.93
N ASN A 267 -16.30 -4.92 -8.59
CA ASN A 267 -17.41 -4.99 -9.55
C ASN A 267 -17.26 -6.16 -10.54
N LEU A 268 -16.77 -7.31 -10.05
CA LEU A 268 -16.55 -8.55 -10.79
C LEU A 268 -17.27 -9.71 -10.10
N SER A 269 -17.57 -10.79 -10.83
CA SER A 269 -18.06 -12.04 -10.19
C SER A 269 -17.00 -12.62 -9.24
N GLN A 270 -17.44 -13.39 -8.25
CA GLN A 270 -16.53 -14.11 -7.35
C GLN A 270 -15.69 -15.16 -8.07
N ASP A 271 -16.16 -15.65 -9.22
CA ASP A 271 -15.52 -16.67 -10.05
C ASP A 271 -14.63 -16.04 -11.15
N HIS A 272 -14.49 -14.72 -11.19
CA HIS A 272 -13.67 -14.04 -12.19
C HIS A 272 -12.17 -14.28 -11.93
N PRO A 273 -11.36 -14.72 -12.92
CA PRO A 273 -9.96 -15.10 -12.72
C PRO A 273 -9.11 -14.06 -11.95
N TYR A 274 -9.19 -12.79 -12.37
CA TYR A 274 -8.52 -11.68 -11.66
C TYR A 274 -8.87 -11.59 -10.17
N LEU A 275 -10.12 -11.83 -9.80
CA LEU A 275 -10.57 -11.76 -8.42
C LEU A 275 -10.09 -12.95 -7.61
N ILE A 276 -10.11 -14.16 -8.19
CA ILE A 276 -9.55 -15.37 -7.58
C ILE A 276 -8.06 -15.15 -7.29
N HIS A 277 -7.30 -14.69 -8.29
CA HIS A 277 -5.87 -14.39 -8.14
C HIS A 277 -5.59 -13.29 -7.10
N GLU A 278 -6.32 -12.16 -7.11
CA GLU A 278 -6.15 -11.10 -6.10
C GLU A 278 -6.52 -11.60 -4.69
N TYR A 279 -7.55 -12.45 -4.56
CA TYR A 279 -7.94 -13.06 -3.30
C TYR A 279 -6.87 -14.02 -2.77
N GLU A 280 -6.35 -14.89 -3.61
CA GLU A 280 -5.29 -15.86 -3.26
C GLU A 280 -4.00 -15.14 -2.88
N THR A 281 -3.65 -14.06 -3.60
CA THR A 281 -2.55 -13.16 -3.22
C THR A 281 -2.75 -12.63 -1.78
N PHE A 282 -3.98 -12.24 -1.40
CA PHE A 282 -4.24 -11.74 -0.05
C PHE A 282 -4.17 -12.83 1.02
N VAL A 283 -4.49 -14.09 0.69
CA VAL A 283 -4.33 -15.23 1.60
C VAL A 283 -2.84 -15.51 1.81
N THR A 284 -2.05 -15.61 0.73
CA THR A 284 -0.60 -15.81 0.78
C THR A 284 0.12 -14.70 1.56
N ASP A 285 -0.20 -13.42 1.30
CA ASP A 285 0.29 -12.26 2.06
C ASP A 285 0.12 -12.45 3.59
N ILE A 286 -1.03 -12.99 4.00
CA ILE A 286 -1.42 -13.11 5.41
C ILE A 286 -0.80 -14.34 6.08
N ASP A 287 -0.70 -15.48 5.38
CA ASP A 287 -0.02 -16.66 5.91
C ASP A 287 1.50 -16.48 5.96
N GLU A 288 2.11 -15.79 4.99
CA GLU A 288 3.52 -15.39 5.09
C GLU A 288 3.77 -14.48 6.30
N ARG A 289 2.93 -13.47 6.49
CA ARG A 289 2.96 -12.61 7.69
C ARG A 289 2.89 -13.44 8.97
N TYR A 290 1.99 -14.42 9.04
CA TYR A 290 1.88 -15.30 10.21
C TYR A 290 3.10 -16.19 10.42
N ARG A 291 3.78 -16.64 9.36
CA ARG A 291 5.08 -17.35 9.46
C ARG A 291 6.19 -16.43 9.95
N ARG A 292 6.22 -15.16 9.52
CA ARG A 292 7.26 -14.17 9.87
C ARG A 292 7.17 -13.63 11.30
N ILE A 293 5.96 -13.25 11.76
CA ILE A 293 5.77 -12.59 13.08
C ILE A 293 4.91 -13.37 14.08
N GLY A 294 4.26 -14.45 13.66
CA GLY A 294 3.29 -15.19 14.46
C GLY A 294 1.84 -14.69 14.32
N ARG A 295 0.90 -15.45 14.89
CA ARG A 295 -0.54 -15.14 14.89
C ARG A 295 -0.95 -14.30 16.12
N GLY A 296 -2.06 -13.56 15.99
CA GLY A 296 -2.73 -12.86 17.09
C GLY A 296 -2.36 -11.38 17.27
N PHE A 297 -3.14 -10.68 18.11
CA PHE A 297 -3.06 -9.23 18.32
C PHE A 297 -1.70 -8.74 18.84
N TRP A 298 -1.03 -9.55 19.68
CA TRP A 298 0.25 -9.20 20.31
C TRP A 298 1.48 -9.50 19.44
N ALA A 299 1.34 -10.26 18.34
CA ALA A 299 2.46 -10.63 17.49
C ALA A 299 3.21 -9.41 16.89
N PRO A 300 2.54 -8.36 16.35
CA PRO A 300 3.22 -7.15 15.90
C PRO A 300 3.98 -6.40 17.02
N PHE A 301 3.43 -6.37 18.24
CA PHE A 301 4.10 -5.75 19.39
C PHE A 301 5.38 -6.50 19.74
N LYS A 302 5.31 -7.84 19.83
CA LYS A 302 6.47 -8.69 20.08
C LYS A 302 7.54 -8.49 19.01
N SER A 303 7.17 -8.52 17.73
CA SER A 303 8.07 -8.32 16.59
C SER A 303 8.83 -6.98 16.65
N ILE A 304 8.14 -5.89 16.98
CA ILE A 304 8.78 -4.58 17.19
C ILE A 304 9.73 -4.64 18.39
N LEU A 305 9.24 -5.06 19.56
CA LEU A 305 9.99 -5.00 20.82
C LEU A 305 11.22 -5.90 20.85
N THR A 306 11.25 -7.01 20.11
CA THR A 306 12.43 -7.88 20.01
C THR A 306 13.44 -7.42 18.95
N SER A 307 13.02 -6.62 17.96
CA SER A 307 13.88 -6.19 16.86
C SER A 307 14.46 -4.80 17.09
N LYS A 308 15.77 -4.74 17.39
CA LYS A 308 16.53 -3.47 17.48
C LYS A 308 16.41 -2.63 16.20
N LYS A 309 16.37 -3.26 15.01
CA LYS A 309 16.16 -2.58 13.72
C LYS A 309 14.78 -1.88 13.68
N LEU A 310 13.72 -2.56 14.11
CA LEU A 310 12.36 -2.00 14.11
C LEU A 310 12.15 -0.94 15.19
N LEU A 311 12.73 -1.11 16.38
CA LEU A 311 12.74 -0.08 17.43
C LEU A 311 13.43 1.20 16.96
N TYR A 312 14.57 1.09 16.26
CA TYR A 312 15.24 2.25 15.68
C TYR A 312 14.37 2.96 14.64
N ARG A 313 13.70 2.22 13.74
CA ARG A 313 12.73 2.80 12.80
C ARG A 313 11.56 3.46 13.50
N LEU A 314 11.05 2.90 14.59
CA LEU A 314 9.97 3.49 15.40
C LEU A 314 10.40 4.78 16.09
N PHE A 315 11.63 4.83 16.59
CA PHE A 315 12.22 6.07 17.11
C PHE A 315 12.31 7.14 16.02
N LEU A 316 12.81 6.80 14.83
CA LEU A 316 12.86 7.73 13.70
C LEU A 316 11.46 8.17 13.22
N SER A 317 10.50 7.25 13.15
CA SER A 317 9.14 7.56 12.65
C SER A 317 8.37 8.49 13.58
N THR A 318 8.48 8.27 14.89
CA THR A 318 7.81 9.08 15.92
C THR A 318 8.51 10.42 16.11
N SER A 319 9.85 10.48 16.04
CA SER A 319 10.58 11.75 16.17
C SER A 319 10.41 12.71 14.99
N LEU A 320 9.89 12.26 13.84
CA LEU A 320 9.44 13.19 12.79
C LEU A 320 8.30 14.11 13.25
N PHE A 321 7.44 13.68 14.18
CA PHE A 321 6.31 14.51 14.64
C PHE A 321 6.70 15.57 15.65
N ILE A 322 7.69 15.34 16.52
CA ILE A 322 8.25 16.43 17.33
C ILE A 322 8.96 17.44 16.42
N MET A 323 9.67 16.98 15.38
CA MET A 323 10.30 17.88 14.42
C MET A 323 9.26 18.71 13.66
N GLN A 324 8.23 18.07 13.10
CA GLN A 324 7.11 18.74 12.44
C GLN A 324 6.43 19.79 13.35
N ASN A 325 6.25 19.47 14.63
CA ASN A 325 5.68 20.40 15.62
C ASN A 325 6.63 21.55 15.97
N GLY A 326 7.95 21.30 16.05
CA GLY A 326 8.98 22.31 16.32
C GLY A 326 9.18 23.33 15.18
N TYR A 327 8.63 23.08 13.99
CA TYR A 327 8.44 24.12 12.96
C TYR A 327 7.31 25.11 13.31
N GLY A 328 6.57 24.91 14.40
CA GLY A 328 5.52 25.81 14.85
C GLY A 328 4.17 25.61 14.14
N ILE A 329 3.95 24.53 13.39
CA ILE A 329 2.72 24.35 12.59
C ILE A 329 1.43 24.40 13.43
N ASN A 330 1.41 23.77 14.60
CA ASN A 330 0.26 23.79 15.48
C ASN A 330 0.12 25.13 16.24
N ALA A 331 1.24 25.81 16.52
CA ALA A 331 1.21 27.18 17.03
C ALA A 331 0.51 28.11 16.02
N MET A 332 0.94 28.07 14.76
CA MET A 332 0.36 28.85 13.66
C MET A 332 -1.10 28.50 13.40
N THR A 333 -1.42 27.21 13.36
CA THR A 333 -2.78 26.73 13.08
C THR A 333 -3.77 27.25 14.13
N TYR A 334 -3.52 27.02 15.42
CA TYR A 334 -4.46 27.33 16.48
C TYR A 334 -4.41 28.77 17.01
N TYR A 335 -3.26 29.44 16.90
CA TYR A 335 -3.06 30.81 17.43
C TYR A 335 -2.80 31.85 16.33
N SER A 336 -3.10 31.54 15.06
CA SER A 336 -2.87 32.44 13.93
C SER A 336 -3.41 33.87 14.14
N PRO A 337 -4.62 34.14 14.66
CA PRO A 337 -5.09 35.52 14.84
C PRO A 337 -4.20 36.32 15.80
N THR A 338 -3.71 35.67 16.87
CA THR A 338 -2.78 36.25 17.85
C THR A 338 -1.40 36.48 17.24
N ILE A 339 -0.91 35.52 16.44
CA ILE A 339 0.39 35.60 15.77
C ILE A 339 0.41 36.70 14.71
N PHE A 340 -0.61 36.81 13.85
CA PHE A 340 -0.75 37.90 12.89
C PHE A 340 -0.80 39.26 13.61
N LYS A 341 -1.58 39.37 14.70
CA LYS A 341 -1.62 40.58 15.52
C LYS A 341 -0.24 40.95 16.09
N SER A 342 0.58 39.98 16.49
CA SER A 342 1.94 40.24 17.00
C SER A 342 2.89 40.85 15.95
N MET A 343 2.61 40.68 14.66
CA MET A 343 3.38 41.31 13.57
C MET A 343 2.88 42.72 13.19
N GLY A 344 1.77 43.17 13.78
CA GLY A 344 1.18 44.49 13.53
C GLY A 344 -0.06 44.50 12.62
N THR A 345 -0.69 43.34 12.34
CA THR A 345 -1.99 43.35 11.64
C THR A 345 -3.07 43.91 12.57
N ASN A 346 -3.58 45.11 12.26
CA ASN A 346 -4.61 45.74 13.07
C ASN A 346 -6.03 45.30 12.69
N GLY A 347 -6.88 45.10 13.69
CA GLY A 347 -8.26 44.65 13.53
C GLY A 347 -8.43 43.13 13.48
N ARG A 348 -9.46 42.63 14.17
CA ARG A 348 -9.81 41.19 14.22
C ARG A 348 -10.06 40.62 12.83
N ASP A 349 -10.79 41.35 11.99
CA ASP A 349 -11.16 40.91 10.65
C ASP A 349 -9.95 40.81 9.70
N ALA A 350 -8.96 41.70 9.83
CA ALA A 350 -7.69 41.59 9.10
C ALA A 350 -6.87 40.37 9.55
N GLY A 351 -6.89 40.04 10.85
CA GLY A 351 -6.29 38.82 11.39
C GLY A 351 -6.97 37.56 10.84
N LEU A 352 -8.31 37.51 10.88
CA LEU A 352 -9.09 36.38 10.34
C LEU A 352 -8.94 36.22 8.82
N LEU A 353 -8.88 37.32 8.06
CA LEU A 353 -8.56 37.30 6.63
C LEU A 353 -7.15 36.76 6.37
N SER A 354 -6.17 37.18 7.15
CA SER A 354 -4.78 36.69 7.05
C SER A 354 -4.68 35.18 7.32
N THR A 355 -5.45 34.71 8.31
CA THR A 355 -5.65 33.28 8.60
C THR A 355 -6.35 32.53 7.45
N GLY A 356 -7.34 33.13 6.78
CA GLY A 356 -7.96 32.57 5.58
C GLY A 356 -6.98 32.40 4.41
N ILE A 357 -6.10 33.39 4.19
CA ILE A 357 -5.03 33.33 3.17
C ILE A 357 -3.99 32.26 3.53
N PHE A 358 -3.59 32.17 4.81
CA PHE A 358 -2.71 31.12 5.31
C PHE A 358 -3.25 29.71 4.98
N GLY A 359 -4.53 29.46 5.20
CA GLY A 359 -5.18 28.19 4.85
C GLY A 359 -5.09 27.86 3.36
N VAL A 360 -5.35 28.84 2.48
CA VAL A 360 -5.27 28.65 1.02
C VAL A 360 -3.83 28.37 0.58
N LEU A 361 -2.85 29.13 1.08
CA LEU A 361 -1.43 28.90 0.75
C LEU A 361 -0.94 27.53 1.22
N LYS A 362 -1.31 27.11 2.43
CA LYS A 362 -1.00 25.77 2.96
C LYS A 362 -1.58 24.67 2.07
N ALA A 363 -2.84 24.81 1.65
CA ALA A 363 -3.50 23.83 0.79
C ALA A 363 -2.84 23.72 -0.59
N LEU A 364 -2.55 24.86 -1.24
CA LEU A 364 -1.86 24.89 -2.53
C LEU A 364 -0.45 24.30 -2.43
N ALA A 365 0.26 24.53 -1.32
CA ALA A 365 1.57 23.95 -1.06
C ALA A 365 1.50 22.42 -0.86
N SER A 366 0.50 21.88 -0.13
CA SER A 366 0.27 20.43 -0.05
C SER A 366 -0.06 19.82 -1.41
N VAL A 367 -0.90 20.46 -2.23
CA VAL A 367 -1.20 20.01 -3.60
C VAL A 367 0.08 19.96 -4.44
N PHE A 368 0.90 21.00 -4.37
CA PHE A 368 2.19 21.04 -5.07
C PHE A 368 3.15 19.95 -4.59
N TRP A 369 3.19 19.67 -3.28
CA TRP A 369 3.99 18.59 -2.71
C TRP A 369 3.63 17.21 -3.28
N ILE A 370 2.33 16.86 -3.27
CA ILE A 370 1.82 15.57 -3.74
C ILE A 370 2.19 15.33 -5.21
N PHE A 371 1.98 16.33 -6.08
CA PHE A 371 2.15 16.15 -7.52
C PHE A 371 3.58 16.39 -8.03
N PHE A 372 4.36 17.27 -7.40
CA PHE A 372 5.63 17.74 -7.96
C PHE A 372 6.86 17.51 -7.07
N VAL A 373 6.72 17.43 -5.74
CA VAL A 373 7.90 17.35 -4.85
C VAL A 373 8.20 15.93 -4.42
N VAL A 374 7.21 15.20 -3.88
CA VAL A 374 7.46 13.93 -3.18
C VAL A 374 8.11 12.89 -4.09
N GLU A 375 7.64 12.79 -5.34
CA GLU A 375 8.16 11.85 -6.33
C GLU A 375 9.38 12.37 -7.12
N ASN A 376 9.57 13.67 -7.29
CA ASN A 376 10.72 14.19 -8.05
C ASN A 376 11.95 14.45 -7.17
N LEU A 377 11.78 15.25 -6.11
CA LEU A 377 12.88 15.68 -5.24
C LEU A 377 13.29 14.57 -4.26
N GLY A 378 12.35 13.72 -3.85
CA GLY A 378 12.55 12.73 -2.79
C GLY A 378 12.23 13.28 -1.40
N ARG A 379 11.95 12.38 -0.46
CA ARG A 379 11.42 12.68 0.88
C ARG A 379 12.50 13.37 1.73
N ARG A 380 13.71 12.79 1.79
CA ARG A 380 14.83 13.30 2.60
C ARG A 380 15.32 14.66 2.07
N ARG A 381 15.44 14.81 0.75
CA ARG A 381 15.89 16.07 0.14
C ARG A 381 14.89 17.21 0.32
N ALA A 382 13.59 16.94 0.19
CA ALA A 382 12.55 17.95 0.44
C ALA A 382 12.62 18.50 1.86
N LEU A 383 12.71 17.64 2.87
CA LEU A 383 12.87 18.05 4.27
C LEU A 383 14.09 18.95 4.44
N ILE A 384 15.27 18.59 3.91
CA ILE A 384 16.50 19.38 4.09
C ILE A 384 16.43 20.73 3.37
N VAL A 385 16.12 20.74 2.07
CA VAL A 385 16.21 21.96 1.23
C VAL A 385 15.23 23.03 1.68
N PHE A 386 13.98 22.66 1.98
CA PHE A 386 12.95 23.62 2.37
C PHE A 386 13.02 24.05 3.85
N SER A 387 13.89 23.42 4.66
CA SER A 387 14.18 23.89 6.03
C SER A 387 14.89 25.25 6.04
N ILE A 388 15.79 25.48 5.09
CA ILE A 388 16.63 26.69 5.00
C ILE A 388 15.78 27.98 4.91
N PRO A 389 14.87 28.14 3.93
CA PRO A 389 14.04 29.34 3.86
C PRO A 389 13.07 29.46 5.04
N CYS A 390 12.60 28.34 5.60
CA CYS A 390 11.80 28.35 6.83
C CYS A 390 12.55 28.97 8.02
N ALA A 391 13.82 28.61 8.22
CA ALA A 391 14.66 29.20 9.26
C ALA A 391 14.86 30.70 9.05
N ILE A 392 15.17 31.12 7.82
CA ILE A 392 15.35 32.55 7.46
C ILE A 392 14.08 33.35 7.77
N CYS A 393 12.90 32.82 7.42
CA CYS A 393 11.62 33.49 7.70
C CYS A 393 11.41 33.67 9.21
N PHE A 394 11.69 32.66 10.03
CA PHE A 394 11.52 32.77 11.49
C PHE A 394 12.56 33.67 12.16
N TYR A 395 13.82 33.66 11.72
CA TYR A 395 14.81 34.62 12.19
C TYR A 395 14.39 36.05 11.88
N TYR A 396 13.84 36.31 10.68
CA TYR A 396 13.32 37.63 10.33
C TYR A 396 12.13 38.04 11.20
N ILE A 397 11.12 37.16 11.37
CA ILE A 397 9.93 37.45 12.18
C ILE A 397 10.30 37.72 13.65
N GLY A 398 11.16 36.87 14.23
CA GLY A 398 11.65 37.04 15.61
C GLY A 398 12.42 38.34 15.80
N ALA A 399 13.35 38.66 14.89
CA ALA A 399 14.12 39.90 14.94
C ALA A 399 13.23 41.14 14.78
N TYR A 400 12.28 41.13 13.83
CA TYR A 400 11.35 42.24 13.64
C TYR A 400 10.47 42.47 14.88
N ILE A 401 9.85 41.43 15.44
CA ILE A 401 9.00 41.58 16.64
C ILE A 401 9.82 42.06 17.85
N HIS A 402 11.07 41.62 17.98
CA HIS A 402 11.95 42.05 19.07
C HIS A 402 12.43 43.51 18.94
N ILE A 403 12.75 43.97 17.73
CA ILE A 403 13.36 45.29 17.48
C ILE A 403 12.32 46.38 17.26
N ALA A 404 11.27 46.11 16.49
CA ALA A 404 10.27 47.12 16.11
C ALA A 404 9.13 47.26 17.14
N ASP A 405 9.00 46.30 18.05
CA ASP A 405 7.91 46.15 19.03
C ASP A 405 6.54 46.62 18.52
N PRO A 406 5.89 45.83 17.65
CA PRO A 406 4.58 46.17 17.10
C PRO A 406 3.51 46.30 18.19
N ALA A 407 3.68 45.63 19.34
CA ALA A 407 2.75 45.69 20.46
C ALA A 407 2.81 47.07 21.15
N ALA A 408 4.01 47.58 21.46
CA ALA A 408 4.17 48.94 21.99
C ALA A 408 3.81 50.02 20.96
N ARG A 409 3.95 49.75 19.65
CA ARG A 409 3.48 50.65 18.58
C ARG A 409 1.95 50.75 18.55
N LEU A 410 1.25 49.61 18.54
CA LEU A 410 -0.22 49.55 18.63
C LEU A 410 -0.76 50.16 19.94
N ALA A 411 -0.08 49.93 21.07
CA ALA A 411 -0.45 50.50 22.36
C ALA A 411 -0.35 52.04 22.41
N ARG A 412 0.50 52.64 21.57
CA ARG A 412 0.60 54.10 21.38
C ARG A 412 -0.43 54.67 20.39
N GLY A 413 -1.34 53.85 19.88
CA GLY A 413 -2.38 54.26 18.94
C GLY A 413 -1.94 54.33 17.47
N ASP A 414 -0.67 54.01 17.16
CA ASP A 414 -0.24 53.86 15.77
C ASP A 414 -0.76 52.52 15.22
N THR A 415 -1.84 52.66 14.45
CA THR A 415 -2.62 51.58 13.84
C THR A 415 -2.18 51.23 12.43
N SER A 416 -1.20 51.94 11.88
CA SER A 416 -0.64 51.64 10.56
C SER A 416 0.15 50.34 10.59
N MET A 417 0.34 49.67 9.43
CA MET A 417 1.31 48.58 9.32
C MET A 417 2.52 49.06 8.52
N ASP A 418 3.66 49.13 9.21
CA ASP A 418 4.96 49.54 8.69
C ASP A 418 5.53 48.53 7.68
N SER A 419 6.62 48.89 7.01
CA SER A 419 7.27 48.05 6.02
C SER A 419 7.84 46.76 6.61
N GLY A 420 8.33 46.79 7.85
CA GLY A 420 8.83 45.62 8.58
C GLY A 420 7.72 44.62 8.85
N GLY A 421 6.56 45.08 9.34
CA GLY A 421 5.37 44.25 9.59
C GLY A 421 4.81 43.60 8.32
N ARG A 422 4.79 44.34 7.20
CA ARG A 422 4.41 43.79 5.89
C ARG A 422 5.37 42.70 5.43
N ALA A 423 6.67 42.90 5.61
CA ALA A 423 7.69 41.90 5.30
C ALA A 423 7.63 40.68 6.25
N ALA A 424 7.27 40.86 7.52
CA ALA A 424 7.09 39.76 8.48
C ALA A 424 5.86 38.91 8.12
N LEU A 425 4.76 39.55 7.74
CA LEU A 425 3.56 38.89 7.21
C LEU A 425 3.89 38.09 5.93
N ALA A 426 4.64 38.68 5.00
CA ALA A 426 5.10 37.99 3.79
C ALA A 426 6.05 36.82 4.10
N ALA A 427 6.98 36.98 5.04
CA ALA A 427 7.86 35.92 5.51
C ALA A 427 7.08 34.77 6.13
N LEU A 428 5.99 35.03 6.87
CA LEU A 428 5.15 33.98 7.41
C LEU A 428 4.38 33.22 6.32
N TYR A 429 3.92 33.90 5.27
CA TYR A 429 3.32 33.25 4.11
C TYR A 429 4.34 32.43 3.30
N LEU A 430 5.57 32.92 3.14
CA LEU A 430 6.66 32.16 2.51
C LEU A 430 7.01 30.92 3.34
N TRP A 431 7.14 31.04 4.66
CA TRP A 431 7.30 29.91 5.57
C TRP A 431 6.17 28.89 5.39
N THR A 432 4.92 29.34 5.33
CA THR A 432 3.74 28.46 5.12
C THR A 432 3.88 27.64 3.83
N ILE A 433 4.32 28.27 2.75
CA ILE A 433 4.55 27.59 1.46
C ILE A 433 5.70 26.58 1.60
N PHE A 434 6.86 27.00 2.10
CA PHE A 434 8.04 26.12 2.21
C PHE A 434 7.83 24.94 3.16
N TYR A 435 7.17 25.15 4.29
CA TYR A 435 6.71 24.10 5.20
C TYR A 435 5.69 23.17 4.50
N GLY A 436 4.70 23.76 3.81
CA GLY A 436 3.65 23.03 3.10
C GLY A 436 4.19 22.11 2.01
N VAL A 437 5.19 22.56 1.24
CA VAL A 437 5.84 21.76 0.19
C VAL A 437 6.83 20.70 0.71
N SER A 438 6.97 20.55 2.03
CA SER A 438 7.95 19.65 2.64
C SER A 438 7.45 18.96 3.91
N TRP A 439 7.58 19.62 5.06
CA TRP A 439 7.34 19.09 6.40
C TRP A 439 5.87 18.73 6.69
N ASN A 440 4.90 19.23 5.92
CA ASN A 440 3.48 18.92 6.13
C ASN A 440 3.16 17.43 5.86
N GLY A 441 3.36 16.96 4.63
CA GLY A 441 3.02 15.57 4.23
C GLY A 441 4.17 14.57 4.35
N THR A 442 5.44 15.01 4.24
CA THR A 442 6.59 14.09 4.14
C THR A 442 6.79 13.17 5.35
N PRO A 443 6.58 13.60 6.62
CA PRO A 443 6.59 12.71 7.77
C PRO A 443 5.64 11.51 7.66
N TRP A 444 4.42 11.74 7.18
CA TRP A 444 3.43 10.68 6.99
C TRP A 444 3.83 9.72 5.87
N ALA A 445 4.41 10.24 4.78
CA ALA A 445 4.94 9.42 3.68
C ALA A 445 6.05 8.46 4.17
N ILE A 446 7.09 9.00 4.82
CA ILE A 446 8.20 8.19 5.38
C ILE A 446 7.65 7.11 6.33
N ASN A 447 6.72 7.48 7.20
CA ASN A 447 6.12 6.57 8.18
C ASN A 447 5.27 5.45 7.55
N SER A 448 4.80 5.64 6.31
CA SER A 448 4.11 4.60 5.53
C SER A 448 5.09 3.68 4.77
N GLU A 449 6.29 4.16 4.48
CA GLU A 449 7.28 3.50 3.62
C GLU A 449 8.25 2.59 4.41
N ILE A 450 8.81 3.07 5.53
CA ILE A 450 9.95 2.40 6.21
C ILE A 450 9.64 1.11 6.97
N PHE A 451 8.36 0.78 7.17
CA PHE A 451 7.93 -0.41 7.92
C PHE A 451 7.38 -1.51 7.00
N PRO A 452 7.72 -2.78 7.24
CA PRO A 452 7.10 -3.91 6.55
C PRO A 452 5.60 -3.96 6.84
N GLN A 453 4.84 -4.49 5.87
CA GLN A 453 3.37 -4.52 5.92
C GLN A 453 2.82 -5.19 7.19
N ASP A 454 3.53 -6.21 7.69
CA ASP A 454 3.16 -7.06 8.83
C ASP A 454 2.84 -6.31 10.12
N ILE A 455 3.58 -5.23 10.36
CA ILE A 455 3.49 -4.39 11.57
C ILE A 455 2.94 -2.98 11.25
N ARG A 456 2.75 -2.64 9.98
CA ARG A 456 2.42 -1.29 9.49
C ARG A 456 1.16 -0.71 10.14
N THR A 457 0.17 -1.56 10.45
CA THR A 457 -1.05 -1.12 11.16
C THR A 457 -0.75 -0.63 12.58
N LEU A 458 0.14 -1.33 13.31
CA LEU A 458 0.55 -0.95 14.66
C LEU A 458 1.44 0.30 14.64
N THR A 459 2.42 0.36 13.74
CA THR A 459 3.32 1.52 13.68
C THR A 459 2.60 2.78 13.23
N GLN A 460 1.61 2.69 12.33
CA GLN A 460 0.74 3.83 11.98
C GLN A 460 -0.12 4.31 13.16
N ALA A 461 -0.63 3.41 14.01
CA ALA A 461 -1.33 3.81 15.23
C ALA A 461 -0.38 4.54 16.20
N ILE A 462 0.81 4.00 16.47
CA ILE A 462 1.82 4.63 17.35
C ILE A 462 2.27 6.00 16.80
N ASN A 463 2.47 6.09 15.48
CA ASN A 463 2.79 7.35 14.80
C ASN A 463 1.65 8.37 14.91
N SER A 464 0.40 7.93 14.77
CA SER A 464 -0.78 8.79 15.02
C SER A 464 -0.83 9.30 16.45
N CYS A 465 -0.57 8.43 17.45
CA CYS A 465 -0.44 8.85 18.85
C CYS A 465 0.68 9.88 19.03
N SER A 466 1.85 9.66 18.42
CA SER A 466 2.99 10.59 18.51
C SER A 466 2.63 11.97 17.93
N ASN A 467 1.97 12.02 16.77
CA ASN A 467 1.45 13.25 16.19
C ASN A 467 0.51 13.99 17.15
N TRP A 468 -0.51 13.30 17.68
CA TRP A 468 -1.51 13.91 18.55
C TRP A 468 -0.94 14.34 19.92
N PHE A 469 0.03 13.59 20.45
CA PHE A 469 0.77 13.97 21.66
C PHE A 469 1.54 15.28 21.47
N TRP A 470 2.33 15.40 20.41
CA TRP A 470 3.09 16.64 20.16
C TRP A 470 2.18 17.81 19.77
N ALA A 471 1.06 17.54 19.08
CA ALA A 471 0.03 18.54 18.83
C ALA A 471 -0.66 19.03 20.12
N PHE A 472 -0.89 18.16 21.11
CA PHE A 472 -1.37 18.53 22.44
C PHE A 472 -0.35 19.42 23.18
N VAL A 473 0.92 18.99 23.22
CA VAL A 473 2.01 19.77 23.84
C VAL A 473 2.08 21.17 23.21
N MET A 474 2.14 21.27 21.88
CA MET A 474 2.17 22.56 21.19
C MET A 474 0.90 23.38 21.40
N GLY A 475 -0.27 22.75 21.35
CA GLY A 475 -1.56 23.40 21.58
C GLY A 475 -1.65 24.01 22.98
N ARG A 476 -1.11 23.33 24.00
CA ARG A 476 -1.13 23.80 25.38
C ARG A 476 -0.01 24.79 25.72
N TRP A 477 1.19 24.61 25.14
CA TRP A 477 2.38 25.44 25.41
C TRP A 477 2.37 26.78 24.66
N THR A 478 1.88 26.83 23.42
CA THR A 478 2.02 28.02 22.57
C THR A 478 1.40 29.28 23.19
N GLY A 479 0.20 29.20 23.76
CA GLY A 479 -0.47 30.36 24.34
C GLY A 479 0.35 31.00 25.47
N GLU A 480 0.88 30.18 26.38
CA GLU A 480 1.75 30.61 27.47
C GLU A 480 3.11 31.09 26.95
N ALA A 481 3.68 30.45 25.92
CA ALA A 481 4.94 30.89 25.32
C ALA A 481 4.82 32.28 24.64
N ILE A 482 3.72 32.55 23.93
CA ILE A 482 3.46 33.89 23.37
C ILE A 482 3.43 34.94 24.49
N ALA A 483 2.77 34.64 25.61
CA ALA A 483 2.66 35.55 26.75
C ALA A 483 3.99 35.74 27.52
N ALA A 484 4.80 34.68 27.65
CA ALA A 484 6.01 34.69 28.49
C ALA A 484 7.28 35.13 27.75
N ILE A 485 7.46 34.75 26.48
CA ILE A 485 8.70 35.00 25.73
C ILE A 485 8.51 35.78 24.42
N GLY A 486 7.27 36.01 23.96
CA GLY A 486 6.96 36.85 22.80
C GLY A 486 7.79 36.50 21.56
N ALA A 487 8.71 37.41 21.17
CA ALA A 487 9.64 37.21 20.06
C ALA A 487 10.50 35.93 20.18
N GLY A 488 10.81 35.50 21.41
CA GLY A 488 11.59 34.28 21.70
C GLY A 488 10.98 33.02 21.10
N LEU A 489 9.66 32.95 20.95
CA LEU A 489 8.97 31.81 20.35
C LEU A 489 9.43 31.56 18.90
N TYR A 490 9.57 32.62 18.12
CA TYR A 490 10.01 32.53 16.72
C TYR A 490 11.50 32.15 16.62
N PHE A 491 12.34 32.57 17.58
CA PHE A 491 13.73 32.13 17.65
C PHE A 491 13.87 30.64 18.00
N ILE A 492 12.97 30.09 18.82
CA ILE A 492 12.89 28.63 19.06
C ILE A 492 12.56 27.91 17.74
N PHE A 493 11.54 28.36 17.00
CA PHE A 493 11.20 27.76 15.71
C PHE A 493 12.31 27.92 14.65
N ALA A 494 13.04 29.05 14.65
CA ALA A 494 14.21 29.26 13.80
C ALA A 494 15.37 28.30 14.14
N ALA A 495 15.64 28.09 15.43
CA ALA A 495 16.64 27.13 15.90
C ALA A 495 16.26 25.68 15.52
N CYS A 496 15.00 25.29 15.73
CA CYS A 496 14.45 24.02 15.25
C CYS A 496 14.62 23.86 13.73
N ALA A 497 14.24 24.87 12.96
CA ALA A 497 14.38 24.88 11.49
C ALA A 497 15.84 24.83 11.01
N THR A 498 16.80 25.23 11.84
CA THR A 498 18.23 25.15 11.55
C THR A 498 18.84 23.80 11.93
N VAL A 499 18.42 23.21 13.07
CA VAL A 499 18.99 21.97 13.60
C VAL A 499 18.36 20.71 12.98
N PHE A 500 17.04 20.68 12.79
CA PHE A 500 16.35 19.50 12.25
C PHE A 500 16.79 19.05 10.84
N PRO A 501 17.13 19.91 9.85
CA PRO A 501 17.72 19.42 8.59
C PRO A 501 19.06 18.70 8.78
N ILE A 502 19.84 19.04 9.82
CA ILE A 502 21.09 18.33 10.16
C ILE A 502 20.76 16.93 10.71
N VAL A 503 19.75 16.83 11.59
CA VAL A 503 19.25 15.54 12.11
C VAL A 503 18.72 14.65 10.96
N VAL A 504 17.93 15.23 10.04
CA VAL A 504 17.44 14.54 8.82
C VAL A 504 18.61 14.08 7.94
N TYR A 505 19.62 14.93 7.75
CA TYR A 505 20.81 14.56 6.98
C TYR A 505 21.57 13.36 7.61
N LEU A 506 21.73 13.34 8.94
CA LEU A 506 22.52 12.31 9.63
C LEU A 506 21.77 10.98 9.82
N LEU A 507 20.47 11.01 10.12
CA LEU A 507 19.74 9.83 10.60
C LEU A 507 18.71 9.24 9.62
N TYR A 508 18.18 10.03 8.68
CA TYR A 508 17.05 9.61 7.84
C TYR A 508 17.52 9.23 6.43
N PRO A 509 17.36 7.97 6.01
CA PRO A 509 17.65 7.55 4.64
C PRO A 509 16.61 8.11 3.65
N GLU A 510 16.97 8.15 2.36
CA GLU A 510 16.01 8.48 1.29
C GLU A 510 15.27 7.21 0.84
N THR A 511 13.95 7.26 0.87
CA THR A 511 13.02 6.13 0.62
C THR A 511 12.43 6.15 -0.80
N LYS A 512 12.50 7.28 -1.52
CA LYS A 512 12.03 7.40 -2.89
C LYS A 512 12.57 6.25 -3.77
N ASN A 513 11.68 5.61 -4.54
CA ASN A 513 11.99 4.53 -5.50
C ASN A 513 12.70 3.29 -4.91
N VAL A 514 12.70 3.10 -3.59
CA VAL A 514 13.22 1.88 -2.95
C VAL A 514 12.05 0.86 -2.86
N PRO A 515 12.21 -0.37 -3.36
CA PRO A 515 11.22 -1.45 -3.15
C PRO A 515 10.95 -1.68 -1.65
N LEU A 516 9.74 -2.09 -1.28
CA LEU A 516 9.39 -2.30 0.14
C LEU A 516 10.21 -3.42 0.78
N GLU A 517 10.62 -4.38 -0.05
CA GLU A 517 11.48 -5.51 0.22
C GLU A 517 12.91 -5.05 0.53
N ALA A 518 13.39 -4.01 -0.17
CA ALA A 518 14.72 -3.42 -0.01
C ALA A 518 14.82 -2.37 1.11
N MET A 519 13.72 -1.99 1.75
CA MET A 519 13.69 -0.97 2.82
C MET A 519 14.61 -1.32 3.99
N ASP A 520 14.91 -2.60 4.20
CA ASP A 520 15.79 -3.06 5.27
C ASP A 520 17.25 -2.64 5.06
N TYR A 521 17.71 -2.57 3.80
CA TYR A 521 19.08 -2.19 3.44
C TYR A 521 19.38 -0.71 3.67
N LEU A 522 18.34 0.14 3.75
CA LEU A 522 18.48 1.55 4.08
C LEU A 522 19.01 1.80 5.51
N PHE A 523 18.96 0.80 6.39
CA PHE A 523 19.36 0.90 7.80
C PHE A 523 20.64 0.13 8.12
N GLU A 524 21.34 -0.40 7.11
CA GLU A 524 22.59 -1.16 7.28
C GLU A 524 23.84 -0.29 7.12
N VAL A 525 23.70 0.90 6.52
CA VAL A 525 24.77 1.89 6.33
C VAL A 525 24.28 3.29 6.73
N PRO A 526 25.17 4.28 6.95
CA PRO A 526 24.76 5.63 7.31
C PRO A 526 23.79 6.27 6.30
N ALA A 527 22.83 7.05 6.81
CA ALA A 527 21.69 7.57 6.06
C ALA A 527 22.02 8.31 4.75
N TRP A 528 23.17 8.98 4.69
CA TRP A 528 23.63 9.70 3.49
C TRP A 528 24.17 8.80 2.37
N LYS A 529 24.48 7.52 2.66
CA LYS A 529 24.88 6.49 1.68
C LYS A 529 23.78 5.45 1.41
N ALA A 530 22.86 5.28 2.37
CA ALA A 530 21.79 4.28 2.39
C ALA A 530 21.08 4.04 1.05
N HIS A 531 20.58 5.10 0.41
CA HIS A 531 19.75 4.97 -0.79
C HIS A 531 20.47 4.29 -1.97
N LYS A 532 21.72 4.69 -2.27
CA LYS A 532 22.51 4.05 -3.33
C LYS A 532 22.90 2.62 -2.96
N TYR A 533 23.21 2.37 -1.68
CA TYR A 533 23.54 1.03 -1.18
C TYR A 533 22.36 0.07 -1.32
N ALA A 534 21.17 0.48 -0.89
CA ALA A 534 19.96 -0.34 -0.92
C ALA A 534 19.56 -0.74 -2.35
N LEU A 535 19.62 0.19 -3.31
CA LEU A 535 19.34 -0.12 -4.72
C LEU A 535 20.37 -1.11 -5.29
N VAL A 536 21.67 -0.84 -5.14
CA VAL A 536 22.73 -1.73 -5.65
C VAL A 536 22.66 -3.12 -5.02
N LYS A 537 22.37 -3.21 -3.71
CA LYS A 537 22.23 -4.49 -3.01
C LYS A 537 20.99 -5.25 -3.47
N PHE A 538 19.85 -4.57 -3.66
CA PHE A 538 18.64 -5.19 -4.18
C PHE A 538 18.84 -5.70 -5.62
N ASP A 539 19.44 -4.89 -6.49
CA ASP A 539 19.78 -5.30 -7.87
C ASP A 539 20.72 -6.51 -7.86
N GLN A 540 21.74 -6.53 -6.99
CA GLN A 540 22.67 -7.66 -6.83
C GLN A 540 21.99 -8.92 -6.28
N GLU A 541 21.10 -8.82 -5.30
CA GLU A 541 20.37 -9.98 -4.78
C GLU A 541 19.32 -10.50 -5.77
N PHE A 542 18.75 -9.63 -6.59
CA PHE A 542 17.87 -10.01 -7.69
C PHE A 542 18.65 -10.73 -8.81
N GLU A 543 19.80 -10.18 -9.21
CA GLU A 543 20.73 -10.81 -10.17
C GLU A 543 21.31 -12.13 -9.62
N ASN A 544 21.63 -12.21 -8.32
CA ASN A 544 22.15 -13.43 -7.69
C ASN A 544 21.05 -14.46 -7.40
N GLY A 545 19.80 -14.05 -7.18
CA GLY A 545 18.65 -14.95 -7.13
C GLY A 545 18.41 -15.62 -8.50
N LEU A 546 18.64 -14.87 -9.58
CA LEU A 546 18.67 -15.41 -10.95
C LEU A 546 19.93 -16.23 -11.22
N SER A 547 21.08 -15.92 -10.60
CA SER A 547 22.34 -16.66 -10.80
C SER A 547 22.39 -17.97 -10.02
N HIS A 548 21.94 -18.04 -8.77
CA HIS A 548 21.87 -19.29 -8.00
C HIS A 548 20.87 -20.28 -8.60
N GLN A 549 19.74 -19.79 -9.15
CA GLN A 549 18.86 -20.62 -9.98
C GLN A 549 19.53 -21.14 -11.27
N SER A 550 20.69 -20.60 -11.67
CA SER A 550 21.47 -21.12 -12.80
C SER A 550 22.73 -21.90 -12.40
N GLU A 551 23.37 -21.58 -11.28
CA GLU A 551 24.58 -22.27 -10.81
C GLU A 551 24.25 -23.64 -10.19
N ASP A 552 23.16 -23.77 -9.44
CA ASP A 552 22.69 -25.08 -8.95
C ASP A 552 22.17 -25.98 -10.10
N GLU A 553 21.87 -25.42 -11.27
CA GLU A 553 21.54 -26.17 -12.50
C GLU A 553 22.76 -26.48 -13.39
N LEU A 554 23.93 -25.87 -13.13
CA LEU A 554 25.14 -25.99 -13.97
C LEU A 554 26.14 -27.07 -13.51
N VAL A 555 25.90 -27.75 -12.39
CA VAL A 555 26.85 -28.75 -11.81
C VAL A 555 26.63 -30.17 -12.35
N ASN A 556 25.51 -30.45 -13.02
CA ASN A 556 25.24 -31.76 -13.64
C ASN A 556 25.35 -31.67 -15.17
N GLU A 557 26.58 -31.80 -15.69
CA GLU A 557 26.79 -32.07 -17.12
C GLU A 557 26.21 -33.44 -17.48
N VAL A 558 25.17 -33.44 -18.32
CA VAL A 558 24.85 -34.56 -19.21
C VAL A 558 25.05 -34.06 -20.63
N ASP A 559 25.77 -34.83 -21.44
CA ASP A 559 26.06 -34.48 -22.83
C ASP A 559 24.80 -34.65 -23.67
N VAL A 560 24.41 -33.61 -24.41
CA VAL A 560 23.18 -33.59 -25.22
C VAL A 560 23.49 -32.92 -26.56
N SER A 561 23.32 -33.68 -27.66
CA SER A 561 23.58 -33.30 -29.06
C SER A 561 22.39 -33.62 -30.01
N ASP A 562 21.83 -32.59 -30.69
CA ASP A 562 21.02 -32.45 -31.95
C ASP A 562 19.45 -32.28 -31.92
N LEU A 563 18.90 -31.04 -31.89
CA LEU A 563 17.47 -30.67 -31.66
C LEU A 563 16.44 -30.93 -32.81
N GLU A 564 15.44 -31.81 -32.63
CA GLU A 564 14.13 -31.75 -33.38
C GLU A 564 12.85 -32.19 -32.61
N LYS A 565 11.67 -31.69 -33.03
CA LYS A 565 10.39 -31.66 -32.26
C LYS A 565 9.56 -32.98 -32.27
N PRO A 566 8.65 -33.19 -31.30
CA PRO A 566 7.77 -34.38 -31.20
C PRO A 566 6.41 -34.23 -31.91
N ASP A 567 5.70 -35.35 -32.05
CA ASP A 567 4.46 -35.51 -32.82
C ASP A 567 3.16 -35.45 -31.98
N ALA A 568 2.02 -35.22 -32.63
CA ALA A 568 0.82 -34.64 -32.01
C ALA A 568 -0.21 -35.61 -31.36
N ASN A 569 0.21 -36.63 -30.59
CA ASN A 569 -0.69 -37.73 -30.17
C ASN A 569 -0.62 -38.19 -28.70
N ILE A 570 -0.29 -37.29 -27.76
CA ILE A 570 -0.25 -37.61 -26.30
C ILE A 570 -1.60 -37.25 -25.64
N GLU A 571 -2.34 -38.25 -25.15
CA GLU A 571 -3.66 -38.03 -24.50
C GLU A 571 -3.54 -37.46 -23.08
N LYS A 572 -4.29 -36.38 -22.80
CA LYS A 572 -4.60 -35.80 -21.48
C LYS A 572 -5.96 -36.33 -21.02
N ARG A 573 -6.12 -36.79 -19.78
CA ARG A 573 -7.41 -37.26 -19.23
C ARG A 573 -7.64 -36.77 -17.81
N GLU A 574 -8.90 -36.40 -17.50
CA GLU A 574 -9.31 -36.03 -16.14
C GLU A 574 -9.81 -37.24 -15.32
N VAL A 575 -9.72 -37.16 -13.98
CA VAL A 575 -10.30 -38.17 -13.07
C VAL A 575 -11.78 -38.43 -13.37
N LYS A 576 -12.56 -37.38 -13.69
CA LYS A 576 -13.99 -37.52 -14.03
C LYS A 576 -14.24 -38.29 -15.33
N GLU A 577 -13.29 -38.31 -16.25
CA GLU A 577 -13.39 -39.07 -17.49
C GLU A 577 -13.07 -40.54 -17.23
N LEU A 578 -12.03 -40.81 -16.44
CA LEU A 578 -11.70 -42.15 -15.93
C LEU A 578 -12.84 -42.74 -15.07
N GLU A 579 -13.45 -41.96 -14.17
CA GLU A 579 -14.64 -42.31 -13.40
C GLU A 579 -15.83 -42.68 -14.32
N LYS A 580 -16.05 -41.90 -15.37
CA LYS A 580 -17.14 -42.10 -16.33
C LYS A 580 -16.96 -43.36 -17.18
N ASP A 581 -15.74 -43.67 -17.61
CA ASP A 581 -15.46 -44.88 -18.37
C ASP A 581 -15.48 -46.13 -17.47
N ALA A 582 -14.90 -46.08 -16.27
CA ALA A 582 -14.93 -47.20 -15.33
C ALA A 582 -16.35 -47.51 -14.79
N SER A 583 -17.23 -46.50 -14.68
CA SER A 583 -18.64 -46.69 -14.28
C SER A 583 -19.48 -47.57 -15.23
N LYS A 584 -18.96 -47.89 -16.42
CA LYS A 584 -19.58 -48.82 -17.38
C LYS A 584 -19.46 -50.29 -16.94
N TYR A 585 -18.60 -50.60 -15.97
CA TYR A 585 -18.33 -51.95 -15.47
C TYR A 585 -18.99 -52.17 -14.11
N THR A 586 -19.72 -53.28 -13.96
CA THR A 586 -20.55 -53.54 -12.78
C THR A 586 -19.71 -53.93 -11.56
N GLY A 587 -19.76 -53.12 -10.50
CA GLY A 587 -19.17 -53.43 -9.18
C GLY A 587 -18.09 -52.46 -8.70
N ILE A 588 -17.59 -51.57 -9.56
CA ILE A 588 -16.53 -50.63 -9.21
C ILE A 588 -17.12 -49.39 -8.52
N SER A 589 -16.68 -49.12 -7.29
CA SER A 589 -17.01 -47.89 -6.56
C SER A 589 -16.11 -46.73 -6.97
N LEU A 590 -16.67 -45.52 -7.09
CA LEU A 590 -15.94 -44.28 -7.37
C LEU A 590 -14.75 -44.05 -6.42
N MET A 591 -14.85 -44.52 -5.17
CA MET A 591 -13.79 -44.38 -4.18
C MET A 591 -12.58 -45.29 -4.50
N ILE A 592 -12.82 -46.47 -5.07
CA ILE A 592 -11.77 -47.45 -5.44
C ILE A 592 -10.96 -46.92 -6.63
N ILE A 593 -11.60 -46.29 -7.62
CA ILE A 593 -10.91 -45.71 -8.79
C ILE A 593 -9.93 -44.62 -8.33
N LYS A 594 -10.33 -43.80 -7.38
CA LYS A 594 -9.47 -42.74 -6.84
C LYS A 594 -8.27 -43.29 -6.07
N ASP A 595 -8.48 -44.33 -5.25
CA ASP A 595 -7.40 -44.98 -4.51
C ASP A 595 -6.43 -45.72 -5.47
N LEU A 596 -6.96 -46.37 -6.51
CA LEU A 596 -6.18 -47.04 -7.57
C LEU A 596 -5.30 -46.05 -8.36
N VAL A 597 -5.88 -44.93 -8.81
CA VAL A 597 -5.14 -43.88 -9.52
C VAL A 597 -4.08 -43.23 -8.62
N GLN A 598 -4.34 -43.12 -7.31
CA GLN A 598 -3.31 -42.68 -6.37
C GLN A 598 -2.20 -43.73 -6.21
N GLN A 599 -2.53 -45.02 -6.13
CA GLN A 599 -1.53 -46.09 -6.05
C GLN A 599 -0.62 -46.15 -7.31
N LEU A 600 -1.17 -45.90 -8.50
CA LEU A 600 -0.37 -45.78 -9.74
C LEU A 600 0.58 -44.56 -9.73
N VAL A 601 0.24 -43.49 -9.00
CA VAL A 601 1.15 -42.36 -8.76
C VAL A 601 2.22 -42.74 -7.74
N ASP A 602 1.84 -43.42 -6.65
CA ASP A 602 2.76 -43.84 -5.58
C ASP A 602 3.78 -44.87 -6.10
N ASP A 603 3.37 -45.78 -7.00
CA ASP A 603 4.22 -46.73 -7.75
C ASP A 603 4.97 -46.08 -8.93
N ASN A 604 4.88 -44.76 -9.09
CA ASN A 604 5.61 -43.94 -10.07
C ASN A 604 5.35 -44.35 -11.53
N LYS A 605 4.13 -44.84 -11.81
CA LYS A 605 3.62 -45.24 -13.15
C LYS A 605 2.87 -44.11 -13.85
N VAL A 606 2.34 -43.16 -13.08
CA VAL A 606 1.55 -42.01 -13.55
C VAL A 606 2.05 -40.77 -12.82
N SER A 607 2.22 -39.64 -13.51
CA SER A 607 2.57 -38.37 -12.85
C SER A 607 1.32 -37.54 -12.58
N VAL A 608 1.23 -36.90 -11.41
CA VAL A 608 0.10 -36.05 -11.04
C VAL A 608 0.50 -34.57 -11.00
N GLU A 609 -0.21 -33.74 -11.75
CA GLU A 609 -0.11 -32.28 -11.70
C GLU A 609 -1.32 -31.69 -10.97
N LYS A 610 -1.09 -30.72 -10.09
CA LYS A 610 -2.16 -30.05 -9.36
C LYS A 610 -2.47 -28.67 -9.93
N CYS A 611 -3.43 -28.60 -10.84
CA CYS A 611 -3.95 -27.36 -11.39
C CYS A 611 -5.07 -26.80 -10.50
N GLY A 612 -4.69 -25.95 -9.55
CA GLY A 612 -5.61 -25.30 -8.61
C GLY A 612 -6.23 -26.30 -7.63
N ILE A 613 -7.52 -26.62 -7.82
CA ILE A 613 -8.26 -27.61 -7.01
C ILE A 613 -8.39 -28.99 -7.70
N THR A 614 -7.94 -29.12 -8.94
CA THR A 614 -8.06 -30.35 -9.74
C THR A 614 -6.70 -31.02 -9.90
N ASN A 615 -6.67 -32.35 -9.85
CA ASN A 615 -5.49 -33.15 -10.18
C ASN A 615 -5.62 -33.65 -11.62
N LEU A 616 -4.60 -33.42 -12.44
CA LEU A 616 -4.42 -33.97 -13.79
C LEU A 616 -3.41 -35.11 -13.72
N TYR A 617 -3.60 -36.15 -14.54
CA TYR A 617 -2.80 -37.36 -14.51
C TYR A 617 -2.20 -37.63 -15.89
N TRP A 618 -0.88 -37.80 -15.93
CA TRP A 618 -0.08 -37.89 -17.14
C TRP A 618 0.59 -39.27 -17.24
N SER A 619 0.57 -39.87 -18.44
CA SER A 619 1.22 -41.16 -18.73
C SER A 619 2.75 -41.08 -18.80
N PHE A 620 3.31 -39.87 -18.90
CA PHE A 620 4.74 -39.61 -18.90
C PHE A 620 5.15 -38.86 -17.63
N LYS A 621 6.46 -38.81 -17.37
CA LYS A 621 7.03 -38.02 -16.28
C LYS A 621 6.92 -36.51 -16.53
N TYR A 622 5.77 -35.96 -16.17
CA TYR A 622 5.43 -34.56 -16.43
C TYR A 622 6.43 -33.59 -15.78
N ASP A 623 6.90 -33.85 -14.56
CA ASP A 623 7.84 -32.97 -13.87
C ASP A 623 9.21 -32.88 -14.58
N GLU A 624 9.70 -34.00 -15.13
CA GLU A 624 10.95 -34.04 -15.90
C GLU A 624 10.79 -33.32 -17.26
N TYR A 625 9.65 -33.49 -17.92
CA TYR A 625 9.31 -32.78 -19.16
C TYR A 625 9.13 -31.27 -18.94
N ASN A 626 8.39 -30.87 -17.90
CA ASN A 626 8.12 -29.47 -17.59
C ASN A 626 9.39 -28.76 -17.11
N ALA A 627 10.23 -29.41 -16.30
CA ALA A 627 11.56 -28.87 -15.95
C ALA A 627 12.45 -28.64 -17.18
N LEU A 628 12.47 -29.58 -18.15
CA LEU A 628 13.21 -29.42 -19.40
C LEU A 628 12.65 -28.28 -20.26
N ASN A 629 11.33 -28.16 -20.36
CA ASN A 629 10.67 -27.12 -21.15
C ASN A 629 10.83 -25.72 -20.51
N GLN A 630 10.73 -25.60 -19.18
CA GLN A 630 11.01 -24.36 -18.45
C GLN A 630 12.48 -23.93 -18.59
N ARG A 631 13.43 -24.87 -18.59
CA ARG A 631 14.85 -24.58 -18.87
C ARG A 631 15.06 -24.05 -20.29
N LEU A 632 14.41 -24.67 -21.29
CA LEU A 632 14.44 -24.17 -22.67
C LEU A 632 13.92 -22.74 -22.77
N ILE A 633 12.74 -22.46 -22.20
CA ILE A 633 12.13 -21.13 -22.20
C ILE A 633 13.07 -20.10 -21.54
N LYS A 634 13.66 -20.43 -20.38
CA LYS A 634 14.65 -19.56 -19.70
C LYS A 634 15.90 -19.28 -20.54
N GLU A 635 16.43 -20.26 -21.27
CA GLU A 635 17.60 -20.05 -22.15
C GLU A 635 17.25 -19.26 -23.42
N GLU A 636 16.06 -19.47 -24.00
CA GLU A 636 15.56 -18.64 -25.11
C GLU A 636 15.33 -17.19 -24.67
N GLU A 637 14.80 -16.94 -23.47
CA GLU A 637 14.69 -15.59 -22.89
C GLU A 637 16.07 -14.93 -22.68
N LYS A 638 17.04 -15.66 -22.11
CA LYS A 638 18.43 -15.19 -21.93
C LYS A 638 19.08 -14.85 -23.27
N PHE A 639 18.85 -15.66 -24.31
CA PHE A 639 19.36 -15.39 -25.66
C PHE A 639 18.74 -14.12 -26.25
N ASN A 640 17.42 -13.98 -26.15
CA ASN A 640 16.68 -12.83 -26.67
C ASN A 640 17.05 -11.51 -25.98
N ASP A 641 17.20 -11.49 -24.65
CA ASP A 641 17.66 -10.30 -23.92
C ASP A 641 19.09 -9.89 -24.31
N ARG A 642 20.02 -10.86 -24.39
CA ARG A 642 21.40 -10.60 -24.85
C ARG A 642 21.44 -10.08 -26.27
N GLN A 643 20.56 -10.55 -27.17
CA GLN A 643 20.45 -10.04 -28.52
C GLN A 643 19.97 -8.58 -28.56
N ARG A 644 18.93 -8.22 -27.79
CA ARG A 644 18.47 -6.82 -27.64
C ARG A 644 19.59 -5.90 -27.12
N LYS A 645 20.33 -6.34 -26.10
CA LYS A 645 21.48 -5.59 -25.53
C LYS A 645 22.62 -5.41 -26.54
N ILE A 646 22.89 -6.41 -27.39
CA ILE A 646 23.88 -6.32 -28.47
C ILE A 646 23.42 -5.34 -29.56
N GLU A 647 22.14 -5.32 -29.93
CA GLU A 647 21.59 -4.37 -30.90
C GLU A 647 21.64 -2.93 -30.38
N GLN A 648 21.27 -2.69 -29.12
CA GLN A 648 21.44 -1.39 -28.46
C GLN A 648 22.92 -0.94 -28.44
N LEU A 649 23.86 -1.85 -28.16
CA LEU A 649 25.30 -1.54 -28.22
C LEU A 649 25.78 -1.25 -29.64
N LYS A 650 25.26 -1.93 -30.67
CA LYS A 650 25.57 -1.60 -32.09
C LYS A 650 25.09 -0.19 -32.43
N VAL A 651 23.87 0.18 -32.02
CA VAL A 651 23.34 1.54 -32.22
C VAL A 651 24.22 2.56 -31.52
N ASN A 652 24.58 2.35 -30.25
CA ASN A 652 25.47 3.26 -29.52
C ASN A 652 26.85 3.41 -30.17
N ILE A 653 27.46 2.31 -30.65
CA ILE A 653 28.74 2.34 -31.37
C ILE A 653 28.62 3.07 -32.72
N GLN A 654 27.50 2.93 -33.43
CA GLN A 654 27.21 3.68 -34.66
C GLN A 654 26.99 5.17 -34.38
N THR A 655 26.30 5.51 -33.29
CA THR A 655 26.12 6.91 -32.86
C THR A 655 27.45 7.55 -32.50
N GLU A 656 28.33 6.89 -31.74
CA GLU A 656 29.69 7.42 -31.48
C GLU A 656 30.54 7.50 -32.76
N ASN A 657 30.42 6.58 -33.72
CA ASN A 657 31.14 6.68 -35.01
C ASN A 657 30.82 7.97 -35.81
N SER A 658 29.67 8.62 -35.56
CA SER A 658 29.35 9.91 -36.18
C SER A 658 30.18 11.08 -35.62
N VAL A 659 30.71 10.92 -34.40
CA VAL A 659 31.60 11.88 -33.72
C VAL A 659 33.03 11.40 -33.93
N ARG A 660 33.78 12.01 -34.86
CA ARG A 660 35.12 11.56 -35.31
C ARG A 660 36.26 11.76 -34.28
N ILE A 661 36.06 11.39 -33.01
CA ILE A 661 37.07 11.44 -31.94
C ILE A 661 37.04 10.10 -31.19
N PRO A 662 38.18 9.39 -31.00
CA PRO A 662 38.21 8.18 -30.18
C PRO A 662 37.95 8.52 -28.71
N SER A 663 36.79 8.11 -28.16
CA SER A 663 36.48 8.23 -26.74
C SER A 663 36.94 6.99 -25.96
N GLU A 664 37.27 7.18 -24.69
CA GLU A 664 37.50 6.08 -23.73
C GLU A 664 36.19 5.28 -23.47
N THR A 665 35.04 5.94 -23.66
CA THR A 665 33.72 5.31 -23.67
C THR A 665 33.58 4.25 -24.78
N ARG A 666 34.13 4.52 -25.97
CA ARG A 666 34.05 3.64 -27.15
C ARG A 666 34.79 2.33 -26.94
N SER A 667 35.96 2.35 -26.30
CA SER A 667 36.70 1.12 -25.97
C SER A 667 35.94 0.30 -24.91
N GLY A 668 35.30 0.96 -23.94
CA GLY A 668 34.36 0.34 -23.01
C GLY A 668 33.16 -0.32 -23.69
N PHE A 669 32.53 0.35 -24.66
CA PHE A 669 31.43 -0.23 -25.45
C PHE A 669 31.89 -1.37 -26.36
N LEU A 670 33.06 -1.27 -27.01
CA LEU A 670 33.62 -2.37 -27.79
C LEU A 670 33.94 -3.60 -26.92
N SER A 671 34.53 -3.41 -25.74
CA SER A 671 34.82 -4.50 -24.80
C SER A 671 33.55 -5.20 -24.32
N LYS A 672 32.51 -4.42 -23.93
CA LYS A 672 31.19 -4.96 -23.59
C LYS A 672 30.53 -5.68 -24.77
N TYR A 673 30.60 -5.12 -25.97
CA TYR A 673 30.09 -5.73 -27.19
C TYR A 673 30.80 -7.05 -27.52
N GLN A 674 32.13 -7.12 -27.41
CA GLN A 674 32.91 -8.33 -27.64
C GLN A 674 32.59 -9.43 -26.62
N ASN A 675 32.50 -9.08 -25.33
CA ASN A 675 32.14 -10.04 -24.28
C ASN A 675 30.70 -10.55 -24.43
N LEU A 676 29.73 -9.67 -24.66
CA LEU A 676 28.34 -10.08 -24.90
C LEU A 676 28.20 -10.90 -26.18
N SER A 677 28.94 -10.57 -27.25
CA SER A 677 28.94 -11.34 -28.49
C SER A 677 29.51 -12.75 -28.28
N LYS A 678 30.61 -12.91 -27.52
CA LYS A 678 31.15 -14.22 -27.14
C LYS A 678 30.16 -15.03 -26.29
N LEU A 679 29.51 -14.39 -25.32
CA LEU A 679 28.49 -15.04 -24.48
C LEU A 679 27.25 -15.44 -25.28
N LYS A 680 26.80 -14.61 -26.23
CA LYS A 680 25.74 -14.98 -27.17
C LYS A 680 26.14 -16.18 -28.01
N LEU A 681 27.37 -16.21 -28.53
CA LEU A 681 27.87 -17.32 -29.34
C LEU A 681 27.84 -18.64 -28.55
N LYS A 682 28.30 -18.63 -27.28
CA LYS A 682 28.20 -19.79 -26.39
C LYS A 682 26.76 -20.24 -26.10
N LEU A 683 25.84 -19.31 -25.86
CA LEU A 683 24.41 -19.65 -25.70
C LEU A 683 23.83 -20.24 -27.00
N GLN A 684 24.24 -19.71 -28.16
CA GLN A 684 23.81 -20.20 -29.47
C GLN A 684 24.33 -21.63 -29.72
N GLU A 685 25.60 -21.91 -29.38
CA GLU A 685 26.18 -23.26 -29.40
C GLU A 685 25.44 -24.21 -28.44
N SER A 686 25.07 -23.75 -27.25
CA SER A 686 24.30 -24.55 -26.27
C SER A 686 22.86 -24.84 -26.73
N LEU A 687 22.18 -23.85 -27.34
CA LEU A 687 20.84 -24.00 -27.92
C LEU A 687 20.85 -24.87 -29.19
N GLN A 688 21.95 -24.89 -29.94
CA GLN A 688 22.15 -25.81 -31.06
C GLN A 688 22.48 -27.24 -30.61
N LYS A 689 23.01 -27.41 -29.38
CA LYS A 689 23.40 -28.73 -28.86
C LYS A 689 22.24 -29.59 -28.36
N PHE A 690 21.30 -29.10 -27.57
CA PHE A 690 20.15 -29.90 -27.06
C PHE A 690 19.51 -30.88 -28.10
N ASP A 691 19.04 -32.10 -27.77
CA ASP A 691 18.21 -33.02 -28.63
C ASP A 691 16.84 -33.38 -28.00
N LYS A 692 15.76 -32.98 -28.70
CA LYS A 692 14.34 -33.19 -28.35
C LYS A 692 13.80 -34.55 -28.85
N THR A 693 14.30 -35.05 -29.96
CA THR A 693 13.80 -36.19 -30.72
C THR A 693 14.23 -37.53 -30.14
N SER A 694 15.49 -37.66 -29.70
CA SER A 694 15.98 -38.92 -29.10
C SER A 694 15.53 -39.12 -27.66
N ASN A 695 15.62 -38.06 -26.83
CA ASN A 695 15.26 -38.13 -25.40
C ASN A 695 13.76 -38.42 -25.18
N MET A 696 12.86 -37.90 -26.03
CA MET A 696 11.43 -38.22 -25.91
C MET A 696 11.11 -39.68 -26.29
N ARG A 697 11.84 -40.28 -27.24
CA ARG A 697 11.66 -41.71 -27.59
C ARG A 697 12.06 -42.68 -26.48
N GLN A 698 12.99 -42.31 -25.59
CA GLN A 698 13.33 -43.12 -24.41
C GLN A 698 12.32 -43.00 -23.26
N LEU A 699 11.61 -41.87 -23.18
CA LEU A 699 10.47 -41.71 -22.26
C LEU A 699 9.27 -42.53 -22.76
N ASP A 700 8.96 -42.49 -24.06
CA ASP A 700 7.89 -43.29 -24.67
C ASP A 700 8.10 -44.81 -24.54
N SER A 701 9.35 -45.30 -24.60
CA SER A 701 9.64 -46.74 -24.57
C SER A 701 9.38 -47.43 -23.21
N LYS A 702 8.80 -46.72 -22.23
CA LYS A 702 8.35 -47.26 -20.93
C LYS A 702 6.84 -47.11 -20.69
N ASN A 703 6.08 -46.61 -21.66
CA ASN A 703 4.64 -46.46 -21.54
C ASN A 703 3.94 -47.84 -21.58
N THR A 704 3.59 -48.37 -20.40
CA THR A 704 2.47 -49.31 -20.29
C THR A 704 1.18 -48.53 -20.52
N ASN A 705 0.25 -49.08 -21.29
CA ASN A 705 -0.98 -48.37 -21.62
C ASN A 705 -1.79 -48.14 -20.33
N LEU A 706 -2.25 -46.91 -20.08
CA LEU A 706 -2.94 -46.58 -18.82
C LEU A 706 -4.20 -47.44 -18.62
N LEU A 707 -4.84 -47.84 -19.72
CA LEU A 707 -5.93 -48.82 -19.72
C LEU A 707 -5.48 -50.22 -19.29
N GLU A 708 -4.40 -50.76 -19.88
CA GLU A 708 -3.88 -52.10 -19.57
C GLU A 708 -3.46 -52.22 -18.09
N ALA A 709 -2.90 -51.16 -17.51
CA ALA A 709 -2.53 -51.13 -16.10
C ALA A 709 -3.76 -51.14 -15.16
N ILE A 710 -4.89 -50.58 -15.59
CA ILE A 710 -6.15 -50.60 -14.85
C ILE A 710 -6.86 -51.96 -15.03
N GLU A 711 -6.91 -52.49 -16.26
CA GLU A 711 -7.49 -53.81 -16.58
C GLU A 711 -6.73 -54.96 -15.89
N PHE A 712 -5.40 -54.89 -15.77
CA PHE A 712 -4.63 -55.87 -15.02
C PHE A 712 -4.99 -55.89 -13.52
N PHE A 713 -5.38 -54.75 -12.96
CA PHE A 713 -5.68 -54.61 -11.53
C PHE A 713 -7.11 -55.01 -11.16
N THR A 714 -8.09 -54.75 -12.05
CA THR A 714 -9.51 -55.11 -11.81
C THR A 714 -9.74 -56.61 -11.73
N ASP A 715 -8.90 -57.40 -12.39
CA ASP A 715 -9.08 -58.84 -12.58
C ASP A 715 -8.00 -59.68 -11.89
N SER A 716 -7.39 -59.12 -10.83
CA SER A 716 -6.52 -59.86 -9.92
C SER A 716 -7.33 -60.56 -8.82
N LEU A 717 -6.93 -61.79 -8.50
CA LEU A 717 -7.57 -62.58 -7.44
C LEU A 717 -7.46 -61.92 -6.05
N GLU A 718 -6.38 -61.17 -5.85
CA GLU A 718 -6.02 -60.52 -4.60
C GLU A 718 -6.97 -59.36 -4.24
N CYS A 719 -7.43 -58.59 -5.22
CA CYS A 719 -8.44 -57.54 -5.02
C CYS A 719 -9.78 -58.12 -4.53
N MET A 720 -10.20 -59.30 -5.01
CA MET A 720 -11.39 -59.98 -4.49
C MET A 720 -11.19 -60.44 -3.03
N VAL A 721 -10.06 -61.08 -2.72
CA VAL A 721 -9.73 -61.50 -1.35
C VAL A 721 -9.71 -60.31 -0.40
N TYR A 722 -9.09 -59.19 -0.80
CA TYR A 722 -9.07 -57.94 -0.04
C TYR A 722 -10.49 -57.40 0.20
N TYR A 723 -11.34 -57.34 -0.83
CA TYR A 723 -12.69 -56.80 -0.71
C TYR A 723 -13.55 -57.61 0.28
N PHE A 724 -13.58 -58.93 0.15
CA PHE A 724 -14.40 -59.78 1.02
C PHE A 724 -13.96 -59.78 2.49
N THR A 725 -12.66 -59.63 2.74
CA THR A 725 -12.06 -59.76 4.08
C THR A 725 -11.93 -58.43 4.83
N LYS A 726 -11.57 -57.34 4.12
CA LYS A 726 -11.31 -56.02 4.73
C LYS A 726 -12.48 -55.04 4.65
N VAL A 727 -13.30 -55.11 3.61
CA VAL A 727 -14.52 -54.28 3.48
C VAL A 727 -15.72 -54.93 4.21
N ASN A 728 -15.53 -56.15 4.73
CA ASN A 728 -16.46 -56.88 5.58
C ASN A 728 -17.86 -57.11 4.94
N ALA A 729 -17.87 -57.32 3.62
CA ALA A 729 -19.11 -57.47 2.85
C ALA A 729 -19.89 -58.76 3.18
N VAL A 730 -19.23 -59.80 3.70
CA VAL A 730 -19.84 -61.12 3.99
C VAL A 730 -19.37 -61.75 5.32
N GLY A 731 -18.42 -61.13 6.03
CA GLY A 731 -17.94 -61.62 7.34
C GLY A 731 -17.14 -62.93 7.31
N ILE A 732 -16.57 -63.29 6.15
CA ILE A 732 -15.77 -64.51 5.94
C ILE A 732 -14.28 -64.16 6.10
N SER A 733 -13.51 -64.97 6.84
CA SER A 733 -12.07 -64.75 6.99
C SER A 733 -11.30 -65.15 5.72
N GLU A 734 -10.12 -64.54 5.50
CA GLU A 734 -9.28 -64.85 4.33
C GLU A 734 -8.98 -66.34 4.20
N LYS A 735 -8.71 -66.99 5.35
CA LYS A 735 -8.37 -68.40 5.42
C LYS A 735 -9.55 -69.31 5.04
N GLU A 736 -10.78 -68.94 5.41
CA GLU A 736 -11.99 -69.64 4.97
C GLU A 736 -12.27 -69.41 3.48
N LEU A 737 -11.99 -68.20 2.97
CA LEU A 737 -12.24 -67.86 1.58
C LEU A 737 -11.29 -68.63 0.64
N ARG A 738 -9.99 -68.65 0.94
CA ARG A 738 -8.99 -69.44 0.20
C ARG A 738 -9.28 -70.95 0.26
N ALA A 739 -9.65 -71.47 1.44
CA ALA A 739 -9.99 -72.89 1.60
C ALA A 739 -11.31 -73.31 0.93
N LYS A 740 -12.24 -72.38 0.68
CA LYS A 740 -13.54 -72.68 0.05
C LYS A 740 -13.48 -72.73 -1.48
N PHE A 741 -12.41 -72.20 -2.07
CA PHE A 741 -12.16 -72.16 -3.51
C PHE A 741 -10.89 -72.92 -3.92
N ASP A 742 -10.32 -73.75 -3.03
CA ASP A 742 -9.09 -74.54 -3.24
C ASP A 742 -7.93 -73.73 -3.85
N LEU A 743 -7.76 -72.48 -3.41
CA LEU A 743 -6.75 -71.55 -3.94
C LEU A 743 -5.36 -71.85 -3.34
N PRO A 744 -4.37 -72.32 -4.13
CA PRO A 744 -3.03 -72.60 -3.61
C PRO A 744 -2.28 -71.30 -3.31
N GLU A 745 -1.37 -71.32 -2.32
CA GLU A 745 -0.53 -70.16 -1.96
C GLU A 745 0.41 -69.73 -3.12
N GLU A 746 0.62 -70.60 -4.11
CA GLU A 746 1.48 -70.37 -5.28
C GLU A 746 0.88 -69.40 -6.34
N PHE A 747 -0.39 -68.99 -6.21
CA PHE A 747 -1.10 -68.18 -7.21
C PHE A 747 -1.13 -66.67 -6.89
N GLU A 748 -0.12 -66.16 -6.16
CA GLU A 748 0.06 -64.71 -5.96
C GLU A 748 0.33 -64.00 -7.29
N ASN A 749 -0.44 -62.94 -7.59
CA ASN A 749 -0.32 -62.05 -8.76
C ASN A 749 -0.75 -62.62 -10.15
N ILE A 750 -1.58 -63.65 -10.22
CA ILE A 750 -2.09 -64.18 -11.51
C ILE A 750 -3.47 -63.57 -11.87
N PRO A 751 -3.63 -62.94 -13.06
CA PRO A 751 -4.93 -62.48 -13.56
C PRO A 751 -5.90 -63.61 -13.86
N ILE A 752 -7.21 -63.39 -13.62
CA ILE A 752 -8.26 -64.42 -13.70
C ILE A 752 -8.31 -65.15 -15.05
N TRP A 753 -8.04 -64.47 -16.17
CA TRP A 753 -8.04 -65.06 -17.51
C TRP A 753 -6.86 -66.01 -17.83
N HIS A 754 -5.86 -66.12 -16.95
CA HIS A 754 -4.84 -67.17 -17.07
C HIS A 754 -5.24 -68.51 -16.44
N ILE A 755 -6.37 -68.56 -15.72
CA ILE A 755 -6.88 -69.78 -15.05
C ILE A 755 -7.86 -70.52 -15.99
N ASP A 756 -7.39 -70.87 -17.19
CA ASP A 756 -8.14 -71.73 -18.11
C ASP A 756 -7.25 -72.87 -18.61
N LYS A 757 -7.62 -74.11 -18.25
CA LYS A 757 -6.83 -75.36 -18.21
C LYS A 757 -5.93 -75.59 -16.98
N HIS A 758 -6.54 -75.87 -15.82
CA HIS A 758 -6.51 -77.26 -15.35
C HIS A 758 -7.64 -77.61 -14.38
#